data_AF-A0A1C6A5K7-F1
#
_entry.id   AF-A0A1C6A5K7-F1
#
_cell.length_a   1.000
_cell.length_b   1.000
_cell.length_c   1.000
_cell.angle_alpha   90.00
_cell.angle_beta   90.00
_cell.angle_gamma   90.00
#
_symmetry.space_group_name_H-M   'P 1'
#
loop_
_entity.id
_entity.type
_entity.pdbx_description
1 polymer ?
#
loop_
_entity_poly.entity_id
_entity_poly.type
_entity_poly.pdbx_seq_one_letter_code
_entity_poly.pdbx_strand_id
1 'polypeptide(L)'
;MKKRTVCKKLFAIFLSSMMLFTCIPSKVKAVDDSEQTIIDGLVDIPDVFVDKDSQDLGGDQVYYRKTNTSLSMLPINCYQKALLTDFVDDTVSMGRYKGDDLICDWEYLAWILSCMKGQANYGYLNDDLCYLTTYGKRRKDELKLDNVWYYGGGLFTESSLSNAQKHVLTDLTQHTADGNPSFPYKEIDTISKDTDESPVVARWIGAVRAKDSDIYGRYKCFAVYFHNFRVSPIYPMYDNSYKRVISDEKKTSNIYSSDIRNNSGVEVSGTQSLTNSKTYGALSSISGSKSYSYEESITISHSKSLPFFGDIETSLGFSASQSIEKGWSKEESEEKSNQTTSEVSLSLPPYTAALIQQQNKIQTATTYYKCPVFINYDVTIAEYDRNIRGGKLNSYILATFSGSGAKSARTDLKKRSYLQASMNDPDGIKWADVKKYKYADGLLTRIRRNGLMSAAGGSYNETLSSISSKVDDLIPTLPLSEVKITSNAIKSINTGQSYNLSALKLAGYNTKGAKYYGFDAKKGLWKISTSSGKATTSSIATLSGKAGSQVLTGKKKGTLYLTYFINDNTYNTADHLEKYSTNASVERPIIKISVNEKNIISGNATYTPSKKASGTITIPSYIKRKGKTYRVTKLSDNAFKGNKKIKKVILPETVTKIGKKAFYGCKNLKKVTIKTTKLKSSSVGSKAFTKSYSKMTVYVPKGKTSSYRKILLKKGLSKKAHVKF
;
A
#
# COMPACT_ATOMS: atom_id res chain seq x y z
N MET A 1 -0.28 32.78 -35.77
CA MET A 1 0.13 31.63 -36.59
C MET A 1 -0.16 30.32 -35.84
N LYS A 2 -1.04 29.47 -36.41
CA LYS A 2 -1.41 28.06 -36.06
C LYS A 2 -1.71 27.76 -34.57
N LYS A 3 -2.96 27.78 -34.08
CA LYS A 3 -4.07 26.81 -34.26
C LYS A 3 -3.64 25.34 -34.38
N ARG A 4 -3.89 24.56 -33.31
CA ARG A 4 -4.56 23.25 -33.41
C ARG A 4 -5.31 22.91 -32.12
N THR A 5 -6.64 22.95 -32.25
CA THR A 5 -7.69 22.47 -31.35
C THR A 5 -7.79 20.94 -31.43
N VAL A 6 -8.62 20.34 -30.54
CA VAL A 6 -9.18 18.96 -30.51
C VAL A 6 -8.48 18.09 -29.45
N CYS A 7 -9.12 17.50 -28.42
CA CYS A 7 -10.53 17.33 -28.06
C CYS A 7 -10.64 17.05 -26.54
N LYS A 8 -11.62 17.67 -25.85
CA LYS A 8 -12.14 17.19 -24.57
C LYS A 8 -13.30 16.22 -24.84
N LYS A 9 -13.26 15.01 -24.26
CA LYS A 9 -14.40 14.15 -23.86
C LYS A 9 -13.82 12.97 -23.05
N LEU A 10 -13.99 12.95 -21.72
CA LEU A 10 -15.04 12.21 -20.99
C LEU A 10 -14.70 10.72 -20.83
N PHE A 11 -14.23 10.29 -19.65
CA PHE A 11 -14.91 9.36 -18.73
C PHE A 11 -13.94 8.84 -17.65
N ALA A 12 -14.44 8.79 -16.42
CA ALA A 12 -13.82 8.18 -15.26
C ALA A 12 -13.49 6.69 -15.48
N ILE A 13 -12.44 6.17 -14.83
CA ILE A 13 -12.33 4.82 -14.26
C ILE A 13 -11.14 4.80 -13.29
N PHE A 14 -11.42 4.31 -12.08
CA PHE A 14 -10.54 3.84 -11.00
C PHE A 14 -9.05 3.63 -11.34
N LEU A 15 -8.16 4.19 -10.51
CA LEU A 15 -6.77 3.73 -10.40
C LEU A 15 -6.45 3.42 -8.93
N SER A 16 -6.96 2.29 -8.46
CA SER A 16 -6.34 1.50 -7.41
C SER A 16 -5.28 0.58 -8.05
N SER A 17 -4.24 0.24 -7.28
CA SER A 17 -3.19 -0.75 -7.61
C SER A 17 -2.15 -0.33 -8.66
N MET A 18 -1.00 0.16 -8.19
CA MET A 18 0.32 -0.45 -8.44
C MET A 18 1.41 0.47 -7.88
N MET A 19 2.19 -0.03 -6.92
CA MET A 19 3.65 0.14 -6.88
C MET A 19 4.20 -1.02 -6.03
N LEU A 20 4.45 -2.13 -6.71
CA LEU A 20 5.23 -3.26 -6.24
C LEU A 20 6.72 -2.94 -6.44
N PHE A 21 7.47 -3.04 -5.35
CA PHE A 21 8.89 -3.39 -5.23
C PHE A 21 9.84 -3.13 -6.41
N THR A 22 10.87 -2.32 -6.14
CA THR A 22 12.23 -2.60 -6.61
C THR A 22 13.20 -2.53 -5.43
N CYS A 23 13.76 -3.68 -5.05
CA CYS A 23 14.91 -3.78 -4.16
C CYS A 23 16.19 -3.31 -4.88
N ILE A 24 16.96 -2.43 -4.25
CA ILE A 24 18.43 -2.40 -4.40
C ILE A 24 19.01 -2.38 -2.97
N PRO A 25 19.92 -3.31 -2.62
CA PRO A 25 20.56 -3.34 -1.32
C PRO A 25 21.75 -2.37 -1.34
N SER A 26 21.53 -1.12 -1.02
CA SER A 26 22.61 -0.26 -0.55
C SER A 26 22.84 -0.55 0.92
N LYS A 27 23.97 -1.18 1.25
CA LYS A 27 24.56 -1.10 2.59
C LYS A 27 24.76 0.38 2.93
N VAL A 28 23.76 1.00 3.54
CA VAL A 28 23.90 2.30 4.17
C VAL A 28 24.48 2.02 5.54
N LYS A 29 25.69 2.57 5.78
CA LYS A 29 26.31 2.61 7.11
C LYS A 29 25.26 3.03 8.12
N ALA A 30 25.15 2.28 9.22
CA ALA A 30 24.36 2.68 10.38
C ALA A 30 24.80 4.09 10.78
N VAL A 31 23.98 5.08 10.41
CA VAL A 31 23.90 6.33 11.16
C VAL A 31 23.22 5.92 12.45
N ASP A 32 23.81 6.31 13.57
CA ASP A 32 23.40 5.91 14.91
C ASP A 32 21.86 6.03 15.06
N ASP A 33 21.14 4.90 15.06
CA ASP A 33 19.67 4.82 15.12
C ASP A 33 19.18 4.98 16.57
N SER A 34 19.82 5.84 17.36
CA SER A 34 19.34 6.15 18.70
C SER A 34 18.07 7.01 18.60
N GLU A 35 17.11 6.76 19.49
CA GLU A 35 15.85 7.53 19.58
C GLU A 35 16.10 9.05 19.57
N GLN A 36 17.10 9.49 20.34
CA GLN A 36 17.53 10.89 20.40
C GLN A 36 17.94 11.41 19.03
N THR A 37 18.78 10.68 18.28
CA THR A 37 19.25 11.12 16.94
C THR A 37 18.11 11.24 15.95
N ILE A 38 17.13 10.34 16.02
CA ILE A 38 15.93 10.39 15.16
C ILE A 38 15.08 11.62 15.51
N ILE A 39 14.86 11.87 16.79
CA ILE A 39 14.09 13.03 17.28
C ILE A 39 14.80 14.33 16.90
N ASP A 40 16.11 14.42 17.12
CA ASP A 40 16.92 15.61 16.79
C ASP A 40 16.93 15.89 15.28
N GLY A 41 16.87 14.84 14.45
CA GLY A 41 16.75 14.95 13.00
C GLY A 41 15.36 15.36 12.47
N LEU A 42 14.33 15.41 13.31
CA LEU A 42 13.03 15.97 12.93
C LEU A 42 13.13 17.49 12.83
N VAL A 43 12.38 18.09 11.90
CA VAL A 43 12.40 19.55 11.68
C VAL A 43 12.05 20.28 12.98
N ASP A 44 12.81 21.32 13.30
CA ASP A 44 12.54 22.16 14.46
C ASP A 44 11.21 22.90 14.34
N ILE A 45 10.61 23.11 15.51
CA ILE A 45 9.32 23.74 15.68
C ILE A 45 9.50 25.25 15.48
N PRO A 46 8.85 25.89 14.49
CA PRO A 46 9.05 27.31 14.21
C PRO A 46 8.63 28.22 15.37
N ASP A 47 9.29 29.37 15.49
CA ASP A 47 9.06 30.35 16.58
C ASP A 47 7.65 30.95 16.57
N VAL A 48 7.01 31.02 15.39
CA VAL A 48 5.67 31.58 15.21
C VAL A 48 4.77 30.61 14.47
N PHE A 49 3.67 30.24 15.14
CA PHE A 49 2.66 29.33 14.64
C PHE A 49 1.35 30.05 14.35
N VAL A 50 0.73 29.73 13.22
CA VAL A 50 -0.58 30.27 12.84
C VAL A 50 -1.64 29.19 12.97
N ASP A 51 -2.63 29.47 13.80
CA ASP A 51 -3.75 28.57 14.04
C ASP A 51 -4.57 28.46 12.75
N LYS A 52 -4.56 27.27 12.15
CA LYS A 52 -5.22 26.98 10.87
C LYS A 52 -6.73 27.29 10.92
N ASP A 53 -7.33 27.19 12.10
CA ASP A 53 -8.76 27.40 12.30
C ASP A 53 -9.11 28.89 12.56
N SER A 54 -8.13 29.80 12.55
CA SER A 54 -8.33 31.24 12.71
C SER A 54 -7.72 32.05 11.55
N GLN A 55 -8.47 32.22 10.46
CA GLN A 55 -7.98 32.86 9.24
C GLN A 55 -7.77 34.39 9.38
N ASP A 56 -6.55 34.83 9.05
CA ASP A 56 -6.25 35.72 7.90
C ASP A 56 -4.99 35.10 7.25
N LEU A 57 -5.13 34.49 6.07
CA LEU A 57 -4.12 33.61 5.48
C LEU A 57 -3.06 34.42 4.72
N GLY A 58 -1.83 34.44 5.24
CA GLY A 58 -0.63 34.86 4.50
C GLY A 58 0.10 33.65 3.87
N GLY A 59 0.70 33.84 2.70
CA GLY A 59 1.31 32.78 1.88
C GLY A 59 2.55 32.08 2.47
N ASP A 60 3.16 32.66 3.52
CA ASP A 60 4.45 32.22 4.06
C ASP A 60 4.37 31.72 5.53
N GLN A 61 3.18 31.30 5.99
CA GLN A 61 2.95 30.95 7.40
C GLN A 61 2.89 29.43 7.64
N VAL A 62 3.48 28.97 8.75
CA VAL A 62 3.38 27.56 9.18
C VAL A 62 2.13 27.37 10.02
N TYR A 63 1.26 26.47 9.56
CA TYR A 63 -0.05 26.22 10.15
C TYR A 63 -0.01 25.03 11.12
N TYR A 64 -0.74 25.15 12.22
CA TYR A 64 -0.99 24.04 13.14
C TYR A 64 -2.48 23.86 13.40
N ARG A 65 -2.86 22.67 13.87
CA ARG A 65 -4.22 22.39 14.36
C ARG A 65 -4.18 22.27 15.88
N LYS A 66 -5.03 23.04 16.57
CA LYS A 66 -5.22 22.90 18.02
C LYS A 66 -5.91 21.57 18.31
N THR A 67 -5.43 20.91 19.36
CA THR A 67 -6.18 19.82 19.97
C THR A 67 -7.21 20.44 20.92
N ASN A 68 -8.37 19.81 21.08
CA ASN A 68 -9.36 20.23 22.09
C ASN A 68 -9.02 19.71 23.49
N THR A 69 -7.84 19.12 23.67
CA THR A 69 -7.41 18.45 24.90
C THR A 69 -6.56 19.41 25.71
N SER A 70 -6.94 19.60 26.98
CA SER A 70 -6.12 20.30 27.97
C SER A 70 -5.48 19.25 28.89
N LEU A 71 -4.19 19.37 29.14
CA LEU A 71 -3.41 18.50 30.01
C LEU A 71 -3.38 19.07 31.44
N SER A 72 -2.89 18.28 32.41
CA SER A 72 -2.78 18.68 33.83
C SER A 72 -1.87 19.89 34.03
N MET A 73 -1.99 20.52 35.20
CA MET A 73 -1.28 21.76 35.52
C MET A 73 0.21 21.52 35.79
N LEU A 74 1.05 22.34 35.17
CA LEU A 74 2.49 22.45 35.46
C LEU A 74 2.75 23.16 36.79
N PRO A 75 3.96 23.03 37.36
CA PRO A 75 4.39 23.91 38.44
C PRO A 75 4.29 25.39 38.06
N ILE A 76 3.91 26.22 39.03
CA ILE A 76 3.57 27.63 38.82
C ILE A 76 4.71 28.47 38.23
N ASN A 77 5.96 28.12 38.54
CA ASN A 77 7.16 28.77 38.00
C ASN A 77 7.31 28.57 36.48
N CYS A 78 6.79 27.49 35.91
CA CYS A 78 6.80 27.25 34.47
C CYS A 78 5.88 28.24 33.75
N TYR A 79 4.69 28.51 34.32
CA TYR A 79 3.76 29.49 33.76
C TYR A 79 4.32 30.92 33.86
N GLN A 80 4.91 31.28 35.01
CA GLN A 80 5.53 32.58 35.20
C GLN A 80 6.67 32.80 34.20
N LYS A 81 7.58 31.83 34.04
CA LYS A 81 8.68 31.91 33.07
C LYS A 81 8.17 32.07 31.65
N ALA A 82 7.15 31.30 31.25
CA ALA A 82 6.62 31.36 29.89
C ALA A 82 5.92 32.68 29.57
N LEU A 83 5.30 33.33 30.57
CA LEU A 83 4.75 34.68 30.41
C LEU A 83 5.84 35.76 30.33
N LEU A 84 7.00 35.52 30.95
CA LEU A 84 8.20 36.37 30.93
C LEU A 84 9.15 36.12 29.76
N THR A 85 8.86 35.16 28.89
CA THR A 85 9.69 34.92 27.70
C THR A 85 9.61 36.14 26.78
N ASP A 86 10.77 36.70 26.43
CA ASP A 86 10.87 37.83 25.50
C ASP A 86 10.37 37.41 24.10
N PHE A 87 9.52 38.25 23.49
CA PHE A 87 9.04 38.05 22.12
C PHE A 87 9.62 39.13 21.21
N VAL A 88 10.58 38.75 20.36
CA VAL A 88 11.07 39.64 19.30
C VAL A 88 10.12 39.59 18.11
N ASP A 89 9.48 40.71 17.78
CA ASP A 89 8.59 40.83 16.63
C ASP A 89 9.11 41.87 15.65
N ASP A 90 9.82 41.42 14.62
CA ASP A 90 10.41 42.31 13.62
C ASP A 90 9.36 43.12 12.84
N THR A 91 8.11 42.64 12.82
CA THR A 91 6.98 43.29 12.14
C THR A 91 6.34 44.42 12.95
N VAL A 92 6.60 44.49 14.26
CA VAL A 92 6.04 45.51 15.15
C VAL A 92 7.18 46.29 15.81
N SER A 93 7.18 47.62 15.66
CA SER A 93 8.28 48.49 16.12
C SER A 93 8.56 48.44 17.63
N MET A 94 7.69 47.82 18.43
CA MET A 94 7.75 47.84 19.89
C MET A 94 8.33 46.60 20.54
N GLY A 95 8.35 45.46 19.83
CA GLY A 95 8.80 44.17 20.36
C GLY A 95 10.25 43.90 19.98
N ARG A 96 11.11 44.92 20.00
CA ARG A 96 12.51 44.81 19.53
C ARG A 96 13.52 44.85 20.68
N TYR A 97 13.08 44.98 21.92
CA TYR A 97 13.95 45.18 23.07
C TYR A 97 13.77 44.08 24.11
N LYS A 98 14.86 43.76 24.82
CA LYS A 98 14.84 42.83 25.97
C LYS A 98 13.89 43.35 27.05
N GLY A 99 13.01 42.49 27.57
CA GLY A 99 11.92 42.83 28.50
C GLY A 99 10.56 43.07 27.81
N ASP A 100 10.45 42.83 26.50
CA ASP A 100 9.19 42.81 25.78
C ASP A 100 8.53 41.42 25.91
N ASP A 101 7.83 41.21 27.02
CA ASP A 101 7.15 39.94 27.33
C ASP A 101 5.61 40.06 27.35
N LEU A 102 4.91 38.93 27.50
CA LEU A 102 3.44 38.91 27.53
C LEU A 102 2.88 39.63 28.77
N ILE A 103 3.58 39.60 29.90
CA ILE A 103 3.14 40.30 31.12
C ILE A 103 3.10 41.80 30.86
N CYS A 104 4.15 42.36 30.26
CA CYS A 104 4.25 43.77 29.91
C CYS A 104 3.16 44.20 28.91
N ASP A 105 2.82 43.34 27.95
CA ASP A 105 1.73 43.59 27.00
C ASP A 105 0.36 43.71 27.70
N TRP A 106 0.02 42.75 28.56
CA TRP A 106 -1.24 42.79 29.32
C TRP A 106 -1.27 43.90 30.36
N GLU A 107 -0.13 44.21 30.98
CA GLU A 107 0.04 45.32 31.93
C GLU A 107 -0.29 46.67 31.29
N TYR A 108 0.22 46.94 30.09
CA TYR A 108 -0.09 48.19 29.39
C TYR A 108 -1.53 48.23 28.89
N LEU A 109 -2.11 47.10 28.49
CA LEU A 109 -3.53 47.01 28.18
C LEU A 109 -4.38 47.34 29.43
N ALA A 110 -4.00 46.84 30.60
CA ALA A 110 -4.67 47.14 31.86
C ALA A 110 -4.64 48.63 32.19
N TRP A 111 -3.50 49.30 31.98
CA TRP A 111 -3.40 50.76 32.10
C TRP A 111 -4.35 51.50 31.15
N ILE A 112 -4.43 51.10 29.87
CA ILE A 112 -5.38 51.71 28.91
C ILE A 112 -6.82 51.55 29.39
N LEU A 113 -7.22 50.34 29.81
CA LEU A 113 -8.57 50.07 30.30
C LEU A 113 -8.87 50.85 31.59
N SER A 114 -7.89 50.99 32.47
CA SER A 114 -7.96 51.80 33.67
C SER A 114 -8.18 53.29 33.35
N CYS A 115 -7.58 53.81 32.27
CA CYS A 115 -7.84 55.19 31.81
C CYS A 115 -9.26 55.36 31.23
N MET A 116 -9.77 54.35 30.53
CA MET A 116 -11.05 54.41 29.82
C MET A 116 -12.27 54.14 30.68
N LYS A 117 -12.21 53.08 31.49
CA LYS A 117 -13.31 52.60 32.32
C LYS A 117 -13.18 53.01 33.79
N GLY A 118 -11.96 53.35 34.21
CA GLY A 118 -11.74 53.92 35.52
C GLY A 118 -12.36 55.30 35.64
N GLN A 119 -12.41 55.85 36.85
CA GLN A 119 -12.89 57.21 37.03
C GLN A 119 -12.02 58.22 36.23
N ALA A 120 -12.65 58.99 35.35
CA ALA A 120 -11.97 59.77 34.31
C ALA A 120 -11.15 60.99 34.81
N ASN A 121 -11.31 61.41 36.07
CA ASN A 121 -10.77 62.69 36.59
C ASN A 121 -9.53 62.54 37.49
N TYR A 122 -8.54 61.74 37.06
CA TYR A 122 -7.29 61.56 37.79
C TYR A 122 -6.03 62.05 37.06
N GLY A 123 -6.15 62.54 35.81
CA GLY A 123 -5.12 63.29 35.07
C GLY A 123 -3.68 62.80 35.29
N TYR A 124 -2.94 63.50 36.14
CA TYR A 124 -1.57 63.18 36.54
C TYR A 124 -1.36 61.72 36.97
N LEU A 125 -2.27 61.16 37.78
CA LEU A 125 -2.12 59.78 38.28
C LEU A 125 -2.20 58.72 37.17
N ASN A 126 -2.93 59.00 36.09
CA ASN A 126 -2.95 58.11 34.93
C ASN A 126 -1.62 58.17 34.17
N ASP A 127 -1.00 59.34 34.07
CA ASP A 127 0.33 59.49 33.45
C ASP A 127 1.42 58.83 34.30
N ASP A 128 1.34 58.95 35.63
CA ASP A 128 2.25 58.28 36.58
C ASP A 128 2.11 56.75 36.51
N LEU A 129 0.89 56.23 36.48
CA LEU A 129 0.63 54.80 36.25
C LEU A 129 1.13 54.33 34.89
N CYS A 130 1.00 55.16 33.84
CA CYS A 130 1.57 54.86 32.52
C CYS A 130 3.07 54.68 32.64
N TYR A 131 3.75 55.66 33.24
CA TYR A 131 5.21 55.68 33.39
C TYR A 131 5.75 54.44 34.12
N LEU A 132 4.99 53.83 35.03
CA LEU A 132 5.43 52.61 35.72
C LEU A 132 5.47 51.37 34.82
N THR A 133 4.72 51.38 33.73
CA THR A 133 4.72 50.27 32.77
C THR A 133 5.98 50.25 31.90
N THR A 134 6.37 49.07 31.40
CA THR A 134 7.52 48.92 30.50
C THR A 134 7.45 49.86 29.29
N TYR A 135 6.26 50.03 28.70
CA TYR A 135 6.08 50.89 27.53
C TYR A 135 5.90 52.37 27.88
N GLY A 136 5.32 52.71 29.02
CA GLY A 136 5.22 54.10 29.44
C GLY A 136 6.56 54.72 29.83
N LYS A 137 7.51 53.93 30.35
CA LYS A 137 8.91 54.39 30.53
C LYS A 137 9.54 54.90 29.24
N ARG A 138 9.20 54.29 28.10
CA ARG A 138 9.66 54.72 26.75
C ARG A 138 9.02 56.02 26.27
N ARG A 139 7.97 56.47 26.97
CA ARG A 139 7.19 57.68 26.66
C ARG A 139 7.32 58.74 27.74
N LYS A 140 8.31 58.61 28.64
CA LYS A 140 8.50 59.51 29.79
C LYS A 140 8.38 60.99 29.41
N ASP A 141 8.97 61.39 28.29
CA ASP A 141 9.00 62.80 27.84
C ASP A 141 7.64 63.30 27.33
N GLU A 142 6.69 62.41 27.04
CA GLU A 142 5.32 62.73 26.63
C GLU A 142 4.35 62.86 27.82
N LEU A 143 4.74 62.39 29.01
CA LEU A 143 3.88 62.24 30.18
C LEU A 143 4.02 63.45 31.11
N LYS A 144 2.90 63.91 31.68
CA LYS A 144 2.90 64.98 32.68
C LYS A 144 3.02 64.38 34.07
N LEU A 145 4.26 64.09 34.48
CA LEU A 145 4.56 63.48 35.78
C LEU A 145 4.53 64.54 36.91
N ASP A 146 3.92 64.20 38.05
CA ASP A 146 3.90 65.02 39.28
C ASP A 146 4.71 64.29 40.38
N ASN A 147 5.14 65.01 41.43
CA ASN A 147 5.89 64.39 42.55
C ASN A 147 4.94 63.57 43.45
N VAL A 148 4.61 62.36 42.99
CA VAL A 148 3.87 61.31 43.71
C VAL A 148 4.78 60.65 44.75
N TRP A 149 4.24 60.35 45.94
CA TRP A 149 5.03 59.83 47.06
C TRP A 149 5.03 58.31 47.23
N TYR A 150 4.34 57.55 46.37
CA TYR A 150 4.45 56.09 46.35
C TYR A 150 4.30 55.53 44.93
N TYR A 151 5.35 54.82 44.49
CA TYR A 151 5.38 54.01 43.29
C TYR A 151 5.59 52.56 43.72
N GLY A 152 4.62 51.68 43.44
CA GLY A 152 4.67 50.28 43.85
C GLY A 152 4.15 49.36 42.76
N GLY A 153 4.71 48.17 42.70
CA GLY A 153 4.24 47.13 41.79
C GLY A 153 5.08 45.88 41.90
N GLY A 154 4.41 44.72 41.85
CA GLY A 154 5.04 43.42 42.06
C GLY A 154 4.60 42.42 41.00
N LEU A 155 5.50 41.50 40.66
CA LEU A 155 5.17 40.26 39.95
C LEU A 155 5.32 39.12 40.94
N PHE A 156 4.25 38.37 41.19
CA PHE A 156 4.25 37.27 42.14
C PHE A 156 3.36 36.12 41.66
N THR A 157 3.38 35.03 42.42
CA THR A 157 2.59 33.82 42.14
C THR A 157 1.82 33.40 43.37
N GLU A 158 0.58 32.93 43.19
CA GLU A 158 -0.32 32.49 44.27
C GLU A 158 -1.09 31.23 43.89
N SER A 159 -1.68 30.55 44.88
CA SER A 159 -2.43 29.30 44.68
C SER A 159 -3.90 29.48 44.28
N SER A 160 -4.43 30.71 44.31
CA SER A 160 -5.80 31.02 43.89
C SER A 160 -5.97 32.51 43.61
N LEU A 161 -7.05 32.88 42.91
CA LEU A 161 -7.39 34.28 42.65
C LEU A 161 -7.69 35.08 43.93
N SER A 162 -8.37 34.45 44.89
CA SER A 162 -8.65 35.07 46.21
C SER A 162 -7.36 35.37 46.97
N ASN A 163 -6.38 34.45 46.96
CA ASN A 163 -5.06 34.67 47.55
C ASN A 163 -4.27 35.75 46.82
N ALA A 164 -4.31 35.76 45.47
CA ALA A 164 -3.68 36.80 44.67
C ALA A 164 -4.24 38.20 44.95
N GLN A 165 -5.56 38.33 45.13
CA GLN A 165 -6.14 39.60 45.55
C GLN A 165 -5.66 40.00 46.95
N LYS A 166 -5.68 39.09 47.93
CA LYS A 166 -5.19 39.39 49.29
C LYS A 166 -3.73 39.83 49.28
N HIS A 167 -2.89 39.25 48.44
CA HIS A 167 -1.50 39.67 48.26
C HIS A 167 -1.42 41.10 47.75
N VAL A 168 -2.13 41.46 46.67
CA VAL A 168 -2.16 42.86 46.16
C VAL A 168 -2.62 43.82 47.25
N LEU A 169 -3.68 43.47 47.99
CA LEU A 169 -4.22 44.33 49.04
C LEU A 169 -3.23 44.48 50.22
N THR A 170 -2.53 43.40 50.56
CA THR A 170 -1.46 43.42 51.58
C THR A 170 -0.33 44.34 51.14
N ASP A 171 0.14 44.21 49.90
CA ASP A 171 1.18 45.07 49.34
C ASP A 171 0.77 46.55 49.37
N LEU A 172 -0.48 46.85 49.01
CA LEU A 172 -1.04 48.21 49.08
C LEU A 172 -1.10 48.75 50.50
N THR A 173 -1.23 47.89 51.53
CA THR A 173 -1.22 48.33 52.94
C THR A 173 0.15 48.45 53.58
N GLN A 174 1.16 47.69 53.12
CA GLN A 174 2.49 47.63 53.75
C GLN A 174 3.46 48.72 53.27
N HIS A 175 3.24 49.34 52.11
CA HIS A 175 4.16 50.31 51.51
C HIS A 175 3.92 51.77 51.96
N THR A 176 3.75 52.07 53.25
CA THR A 176 3.74 53.46 53.78
C THR A 176 5.05 53.77 54.52
N ALA A 177 5.73 54.86 54.15
CA ALA A 177 7.00 55.36 54.67
C ALA A 177 6.95 55.77 56.16
N ASP A 178 5.76 55.79 56.74
CA ASP A 178 5.44 56.34 58.05
C ASP A 178 4.83 55.32 59.03
N GLY A 179 4.80 54.03 58.66
CA GLY A 179 4.49 52.93 59.59
C GLY A 179 3.07 52.93 60.17
N ASN A 180 2.17 53.77 59.67
CA ASN A 180 0.76 53.77 60.03
C ASN A 180 -0.05 52.85 59.09
N PRO A 181 -0.87 51.90 59.60
CA PRO A 181 -1.83 51.16 58.78
C PRO A 181 -2.98 52.09 58.38
N SER A 182 -3.67 51.99 57.26
CA SER A 182 -3.65 51.12 56.08
C SER A 182 -4.53 51.86 55.05
N PHE A 183 -4.13 51.95 53.78
CA PHE A 183 -5.04 52.50 52.76
C PHE A 183 -6.30 51.62 52.74
N PRO A 184 -7.49 52.14 53.10
CA PRO A 184 -8.68 51.32 53.10
C PRO A 184 -8.93 50.86 51.67
N TYR A 185 -9.22 49.58 51.49
CA TYR A 185 -9.48 48.97 50.20
C TYR A 185 -10.82 48.24 50.25
N LYS A 186 -11.43 48.07 49.08
CA LYS A 186 -12.62 47.24 48.93
C LYS A 186 -12.21 45.96 48.21
N GLU A 187 -12.49 44.81 48.79
CA GLU A 187 -12.34 43.56 48.08
C GLU A 187 -13.34 43.48 46.93
N ILE A 188 -12.93 42.86 45.83
CA ILE A 188 -13.84 42.55 44.72
C ILE A 188 -14.51 41.22 45.06
N ASP A 189 -15.78 41.25 45.44
CA ASP A 189 -16.56 40.08 45.88
C ASP A 189 -16.45 38.88 44.93
N THR A 190 -16.43 39.11 43.61
CA THR A 190 -16.33 38.05 42.61
C THR A 190 -14.98 37.34 42.62
N ILE A 191 -13.91 38.02 43.05
CA ILE A 191 -12.57 37.45 43.21
C ILE A 191 -12.41 36.84 44.60
N SER A 192 -12.93 37.49 45.65
CA SER A 192 -12.84 36.99 47.03
C SER A 192 -13.56 35.66 47.24
N LYS A 193 -14.68 35.46 46.54
CA LYS A 193 -15.50 34.24 46.60
C LYS A 193 -14.97 33.11 45.72
N ASP A 194 -13.92 33.34 44.95
CA ASP A 194 -13.29 32.26 44.20
C ASP A 194 -12.52 31.34 45.16
N THR A 195 -13.01 30.12 45.29
CA THR A 195 -12.45 29.08 46.15
C THR A 195 -11.63 28.05 45.37
N ASP A 196 -11.54 28.18 44.05
CA ASP A 196 -10.86 27.21 43.22
C ASP A 196 -9.34 27.36 43.40
N GLU A 197 -8.68 26.29 43.87
CA GLU A 197 -7.23 26.24 43.91
C GLU A 197 -6.71 26.05 42.47
N SER A 198 -6.15 27.13 41.93
CA SER A 198 -5.53 27.19 40.62
C SER A 198 -4.34 28.15 40.68
N PRO A 199 -3.18 27.79 40.10
CA PRO A 199 -2.04 28.68 40.05
C PRO A 199 -2.41 30.02 39.41
N VAL A 200 -1.98 31.11 40.04
CA VAL A 200 -2.15 32.48 39.57
C VAL A 200 -0.80 33.14 39.45
N VAL A 201 -0.51 33.73 38.29
CA VAL A 201 0.60 34.68 38.13
C VAL A 201 -0.02 36.06 38.11
N ALA A 202 0.44 36.98 38.96
CA ALA A 202 -0.18 38.30 39.08
C ALA A 202 0.86 39.41 38.96
N ARG A 203 0.49 40.46 38.21
CA ARG A 203 1.26 41.70 38.09
C ARG A 203 0.38 42.86 38.50
N TRP A 204 0.80 43.67 39.47
CA TRP A 204 0.07 44.88 39.85
C TRP A 204 0.96 46.13 39.82
N ILE A 205 0.33 47.28 39.58
CA ILE A 205 0.96 48.60 39.57
C ILE A 205 0.02 49.60 40.25
N GLY A 206 0.56 50.40 41.16
CA GLY A 206 -0.18 51.44 41.86
C GLY A 206 0.58 52.75 41.99
N ALA A 207 -0.19 53.84 42.03
CA ALA A 207 0.30 55.19 42.28
C ALA A 207 -0.59 55.91 43.31
N VAL A 208 0.02 56.75 44.15
CA VAL A 208 -0.67 57.47 45.24
C VAL A 208 -0.30 58.96 45.28
N ARG A 209 -1.30 59.84 45.22
CA ARG A 209 -1.11 61.29 45.30
C ARG A 209 -1.24 61.81 46.73
N ALA A 210 -0.18 62.45 47.25
CA ALA A 210 -0.08 62.92 48.64
C ALA A 210 -0.28 64.44 48.86
N LYS A 211 -0.85 65.18 47.89
CA LYS A 211 -0.65 66.64 47.80
C LYS A 211 -1.53 67.55 48.67
N ASP A 212 -2.36 67.04 49.57
CA ASP A 212 -3.14 67.87 50.49
C ASP A 212 -3.04 67.33 51.93
N SER A 213 -3.07 68.21 52.93
CA SER A 213 -2.91 67.94 54.37
C SER A 213 -4.02 67.08 55.01
N ASP A 214 -4.76 66.32 54.20
CA ASP A 214 -5.76 65.35 54.61
C ASP A 214 -5.16 63.95 54.42
N ILE A 215 -4.91 63.26 55.53
CA ILE A 215 -3.79 62.33 55.74
C ILE A 215 -3.98 60.96 55.03
N TYR A 216 -4.86 60.85 54.02
CA TYR A 216 -4.98 59.64 53.20
C TYR A 216 -5.33 59.96 51.74
N GLY A 217 -4.29 60.06 50.90
CA GLY A 217 -4.34 60.50 49.50
C GLY A 217 -5.19 59.67 48.53
N ARG A 218 -5.40 60.23 47.32
CA ARG A 218 -6.01 59.53 46.17
C ARG A 218 -5.04 58.45 45.70
N TYR A 219 -5.49 57.20 45.65
CA TYR A 219 -4.71 56.13 45.05
C TYR A 219 -5.49 55.46 43.93
N LYS A 220 -4.73 54.91 43.00
CA LYS A 220 -5.25 54.09 41.91
C LYS A 220 -4.25 52.98 41.63
N CYS A 221 -4.75 51.76 41.59
CA CYS A 221 -3.98 50.55 41.34
C CYS A 221 -4.74 49.68 40.35
N PHE A 222 -4.03 49.07 39.42
CA PHE A 222 -4.57 47.98 38.62
C PHE A 222 -3.74 46.72 38.79
N ALA A 223 -4.41 45.58 38.74
CA ALA A 223 -3.79 44.26 38.81
C ALA A 223 -4.25 43.40 37.63
N VAL A 224 -3.30 42.67 37.06
CA VAL A 224 -3.51 41.68 36.01
C VAL A 224 -3.28 40.31 36.62
N TYR A 225 -4.34 39.52 36.72
CA TYR A 225 -4.30 38.15 37.21
C TYR A 225 -4.36 37.18 36.03
N PHE A 226 -3.29 36.42 35.82
CA PHE A 226 -3.27 35.27 34.92
C PHE A 226 -3.62 34.02 35.71
N HIS A 227 -4.70 33.34 35.36
CA HIS A 227 -5.23 32.23 36.13
C HIS A 227 -5.81 31.15 35.21
N ASN A 228 -6.30 30.06 35.82
CA ASN A 228 -6.89 28.93 35.11
C ASN A 228 -5.96 28.42 33.99
N PHE A 229 -4.69 28.19 34.33
CA PHE A 229 -3.68 27.73 33.37
C PHE A 229 -4.00 26.32 32.88
N ARG A 230 -3.85 26.13 31.57
CA ARG A 230 -4.10 24.88 30.84
C ARG A 230 -3.00 24.68 29.81
N VAL A 231 -2.57 23.45 29.59
CA VAL A 231 -1.59 23.15 28.54
C VAL A 231 -2.29 22.41 27.41
N SER A 232 -2.12 22.83 26.16
CA SER A 232 -2.71 22.17 24.99
C SER A 232 -1.62 21.75 24.01
N PRO A 233 -1.50 20.45 23.70
CA PRO A 233 -0.59 19.99 22.65
C PRO A 233 -1.08 20.45 21.29
N ILE A 234 -0.16 20.62 20.35
CA ILE A 234 -0.47 20.95 18.97
C ILE A 234 0.23 20.02 17.99
N TYR A 235 -0.40 19.86 16.83
CA TYR A 235 0.13 18.98 15.80
C TYR A 235 0.70 19.81 14.63
N PRO A 236 2.02 19.77 14.40
CA PRO A 236 2.63 20.36 13.22
C PRO A 236 2.24 19.54 11.96
N MET A 237 1.52 20.17 11.04
CA MET A 237 1.03 19.56 9.79
C MET A 237 1.94 19.87 8.60
N TYR A 238 3.18 19.39 8.59
CA TYR A 238 4.08 19.49 7.42
C TYR A 238 5.05 18.29 7.31
N ASP A 239 5.67 18.12 6.15
CA ASP A 239 6.57 17.00 5.85
C ASP A 239 7.70 16.88 6.89
N ASN A 240 7.99 15.66 7.35
CA ASN A 240 8.99 15.31 8.37
C ASN A 240 8.70 15.76 9.82
N SER A 241 7.44 16.04 10.17
CA SER A 241 7.07 16.30 11.58
C SER A 241 7.04 15.04 12.47
N TYR A 242 7.09 13.85 11.87
CA TYR A 242 7.22 12.56 12.55
C TYR A 242 7.96 11.54 11.66
N LYS A 243 8.53 10.50 12.26
CA LYS A 243 9.16 9.36 11.57
C LYS A 243 8.62 8.05 12.12
N ARG A 244 8.15 7.17 11.25
CA ARG A 244 7.72 5.81 11.62
C ARG A 244 8.75 4.78 11.17
N VAL A 245 9.18 3.92 12.09
CA VAL A 245 10.10 2.80 11.87
C VAL A 245 9.36 1.50 12.15
N ILE A 246 9.43 0.54 11.24
CA ILE A 246 8.81 -0.78 11.41
C ILE A 246 9.92 -1.81 11.52
N SER A 247 9.87 -2.64 12.56
CA SER A 247 10.86 -3.70 12.77
C SER A 247 10.74 -4.79 11.70
N ASP A 248 11.81 -5.56 11.54
CA ASP A 248 11.76 -6.82 10.80
C ASP A 248 10.69 -7.76 11.39
N GLU A 249 10.11 -8.60 10.52
CA GLU A 249 9.14 -9.62 10.91
C GLU A 249 9.78 -10.69 11.82
N LYS A 250 9.25 -10.87 13.03
CA LYS A 250 9.60 -11.97 13.93
C LYS A 250 8.53 -13.05 13.89
N LYS A 251 8.93 -14.29 13.61
CA LYS A 251 8.05 -15.47 13.61
C LYS A 251 7.91 -15.98 15.04
N THR A 252 6.68 -16.17 15.53
CA THR A 252 6.45 -16.43 16.98
C THR A 252 5.64 -17.68 17.31
N SER A 253 5.01 -18.36 16.35
CA SER A 253 4.23 -19.58 16.62
C SER A 253 4.73 -20.80 15.85
N ASN A 254 4.50 -21.99 16.44
CA ASN A 254 4.54 -23.27 15.73
C ASN A 254 3.59 -23.23 14.52
N ILE A 255 3.94 -23.97 13.47
CA ILE A 255 3.09 -24.12 12.28
C ILE A 255 1.90 -25.00 12.68
N TYR A 256 0.70 -24.44 12.71
CA TYR A 256 -0.52 -25.24 12.81
C TYR A 256 -0.84 -25.79 11.43
N SER A 257 -0.98 -27.11 11.35
CA SER A 257 -1.32 -27.83 10.13
C SER A 257 -2.67 -28.53 10.26
N SER A 258 -3.64 -28.16 9.43
CA SER A 258 -4.89 -28.92 9.24
C SER A 258 -4.94 -29.42 7.80
N ASP A 259 -5.44 -30.64 7.59
CA ASP A 259 -5.65 -31.21 6.26
C ASP A 259 -7.13 -31.22 5.87
N ILE A 260 -7.46 -30.60 4.74
CA ILE A 260 -8.78 -30.73 4.11
C ILE A 260 -8.68 -31.85 3.07
N ARG A 261 -9.59 -32.83 3.15
CA ARG A 261 -9.59 -34.01 2.28
C ARG A 261 -10.82 -34.07 1.39
N ASN A 262 -10.60 -34.40 0.12
CA ASN A 262 -11.64 -34.89 -0.78
C ASN A 262 -11.43 -36.38 -1.05
N ASN A 263 -12.17 -37.24 -0.37
CA ASN A 263 -12.15 -38.70 -0.60
C ASN A 263 -13.29 -39.18 -1.52
N SER A 264 -13.92 -38.27 -2.26
CA SER A 264 -15.00 -38.59 -3.19
C SER A 264 -14.48 -38.75 -4.63
N GLY A 265 -15.34 -39.32 -5.50
CA GLY A 265 -15.05 -39.47 -6.94
C GLY A 265 -15.27 -38.22 -7.78
N VAL A 266 -15.70 -37.10 -7.18
CA VAL A 266 -15.99 -35.84 -7.85
C VAL A 266 -15.18 -34.71 -7.22
N GLU A 267 -15.00 -33.62 -7.94
CA GLU A 267 -14.39 -32.41 -7.40
C GLU A 267 -15.33 -31.81 -6.34
N VAL A 268 -14.78 -31.45 -5.18
CA VAL A 268 -15.55 -30.83 -4.09
C VAL A 268 -14.93 -29.48 -3.77
N SER A 269 -15.80 -28.51 -3.49
CA SER A 269 -15.39 -27.18 -3.04
C SER A 269 -15.75 -27.05 -1.57
N GLY A 270 -14.81 -26.62 -0.76
CA GLY A 270 -15.00 -26.39 0.67
C GLY A 270 -14.48 -25.01 1.06
N THR A 271 -15.20 -24.34 1.95
CA THR A 271 -14.70 -23.14 2.61
C THR A 271 -14.30 -23.55 4.02
N GLN A 272 -13.04 -23.30 4.40
CA GLN A 272 -12.63 -23.42 5.79
C GLN A 272 -12.41 -22.02 6.35
N SER A 273 -13.11 -21.72 7.43
CA SER A 273 -12.85 -20.51 8.22
C SER A 273 -11.54 -20.72 8.96
N LEU A 274 -10.53 -19.93 8.58
CA LEU A 274 -9.28 -19.83 9.30
C LEU A 274 -9.45 -18.70 10.33
N THR A 275 -9.54 -19.06 11.61
CA THR A 275 -9.61 -18.07 12.69
C THR A 275 -8.26 -17.37 12.80
N ASN A 276 -8.16 -16.15 12.27
CA ASN A 276 -6.98 -15.31 12.44
C ASN A 276 -7.15 -14.48 13.75
N SER A 277 -6.80 -15.05 14.90
CA SER A 277 -6.73 -14.25 16.13
C SER A 277 -5.53 -13.29 16.06
N LYS A 278 -5.77 -12.03 15.70
CA LYS A 278 -4.76 -10.97 15.84
C LYS A 278 -4.78 -10.42 17.26
N THR A 279 -3.91 -10.94 18.12
CA THR A 279 -3.68 -10.30 19.42
C THR A 279 -2.80 -9.08 19.22
N TYR A 280 -3.34 -7.88 19.43
CA TYR A 280 -2.59 -6.63 19.39
C TYR A 280 -2.19 -6.23 20.82
N GLY A 281 -0.92 -5.92 21.04
CA GLY A 281 -0.43 -5.36 22.30
C GLY A 281 0.14 -3.97 22.06
N ALA A 282 -0.40 -2.93 22.70
CA ALA A 282 0.12 -1.58 22.57
C ALA A 282 0.94 -1.22 23.82
N LEU A 283 2.23 -0.96 23.65
CA LEU A 283 3.10 -0.51 24.73
C LEU A 283 3.48 0.95 24.48
N SER A 284 2.99 1.88 25.30
CA SER A 284 3.40 3.28 25.21
C SER A 284 4.54 3.55 26.19
N SER A 285 5.77 3.45 25.69
CA SER A 285 6.94 3.99 26.37
C SER A 285 7.26 5.34 25.72
N ILE A 286 6.96 6.45 26.39
CA ILE A 286 7.54 7.74 26.01
C ILE A 286 8.83 7.90 26.82
N SER A 287 9.96 7.71 26.16
CA SER A 287 11.26 8.18 26.62
C SER A 287 11.41 9.62 26.13
N GLY A 288 11.08 10.57 27.01
CA GLY A 288 11.48 11.96 26.80
C GLY A 288 13.00 12.01 26.66
N SER A 289 13.45 12.31 25.45
CA SER A 289 14.84 12.51 25.11
C SER A 289 15.27 13.80 25.84
N LYS A 290 16.20 13.70 26.81
CA LYS A 290 16.60 14.69 27.86
C LYS A 290 17.12 16.05 27.36
N SER A 291 16.40 16.67 26.46
CA SER A 291 16.86 17.82 25.71
C SER A 291 15.81 18.89 25.87
N TYR A 292 15.57 19.41 27.08
CA TYR A 292 15.35 20.82 27.45
C TYR A 292 15.06 20.93 28.97
N SER A 293 15.47 22.03 29.58
CA SER A 293 15.54 22.27 31.05
C SER A 293 14.20 22.39 31.80
N TYR A 294 13.10 21.87 31.24
CA TYR A 294 11.73 22.03 31.74
C TYR A 294 11.02 20.69 32.02
N GLU A 295 11.74 19.58 32.02
CA GLU A 295 11.18 18.21 31.92
C GLU A 295 10.89 17.48 33.24
N GLU A 296 11.17 18.06 34.42
CA GLU A 296 11.15 17.28 35.68
C GLU A 296 9.79 17.13 36.39
N SER A 297 8.66 17.59 35.84
CA SER A 297 7.44 17.69 36.68
C SER A 297 6.11 17.70 35.94
N ILE A 298 5.73 16.57 35.36
CA ILE A 298 4.37 16.41 34.84
C ILE A 298 3.91 15.00 35.17
N THR A 299 2.68 14.86 35.70
CA THR A 299 1.89 13.62 35.80
C THR A 299 0.48 13.93 35.30
N ILE A 300 -0.03 13.23 34.29
CA ILE A 300 -1.34 13.51 33.66
C ILE A 300 -2.16 12.23 33.52
N SER A 301 -3.48 12.33 33.71
CA SER A 301 -4.47 11.32 33.31
C SER A 301 -5.75 12.03 32.84
N HIS A 302 -6.15 11.96 31.55
CA HIS A 302 -7.50 12.29 31.04
C HIS A 302 -7.73 12.11 29.52
N SER A 303 -8.71 11.28 29.14
CA SER A 303 -8.90 10.73 27.79
C SER A 303 -9.67 11.62 26.79
N LYS A 304 -9.07 11.95 25.62
CA LYS A 304 -9.80 12.32 24.39
C LYS A 304 -8.94 12.20 23.10
N SER A 305 -9.57 11.79 21.98
CA SER A 305 -8.92 11.40 20.71
C SER A 305 -8.73 12.52 19.68
N LEU A 306 -7.69 12.39 18.82
CA LEU A 306 -7.45 13.20 17.62
C LEU A 306 -7.55 12.35 16.33
N PRO A 307 -8.09 12.89 15.23
CA PRO A 307 -8.51 12.10 14.06
C PRO A 307 -7.47 11.91 12.92
N PHE A 308 -6.20 12.31 13.06
CA PHE A 308 -5.30 12.46 11.88
C PHE A 308 -4.22 11.37 11.71
N PHE A 309 -4.13 10.36 12.58
CA PHE A 309 -3.07 9.34 12.52
C PHE A 309 -3.45 8.08 11.72
N GLY A 310 -4.50 8.18 10.90
CA GLY A 310 -4.75 7.26 9.79
C GLY A 310 -6.02 6.43 9.93
N ASP A 311 -6.85 6.50 8.89
CA ASP A 311 -7.75 5.42 8.47
C ASP A 311 -6.90 4.20 8.08
N ILE A 312 -6.42 3.45 9.07
CA ILE A 312 -6.07 2.05 8.86
C ILE A 312 -7.26 1.28 9.44
N GLU A 313 -8.04 0.64 8.57
CA GLU A 313 -9.05 -0.33 8.99
C GLU A 313 -8.39 -1.27 10.01
N THR A 314 -8.78 -1.12 11.27
CA THR A 314 -8.30 -1.84 12.46
C THR A 314 -6.93 -1.44 13.03
N SER A 315 -6.70 -0.17 13.38
CA SER A 315 -5.62 0.20 14.31
C SER A 315 -6.08 0.09 15.76
N LEU A 316 -5.64 -0.97 16.44
CA LEU A 316 -5.60 -1.07 17.90
C LEU A 316 -4.26 -0.51 18.36
N GLY A 317 -4.31 0.72 18.85
CA GLY A 317 -3.20 1.49 19.40
C GLY A 317 -3.80 2.67 20.15
N PHE A 318 -3.02 3.32 20.99
CA PHE A 318 -3.40 4.63 21.46
C PHE A 318 -3.55 5.53 20.23
N SER A 319 -4.63 6.29 20.12
CA SER A 319 -4.58 7.47 19.23
C SER A 319 -3.35 8.29 19.66
N ALA A 320 -2.67 8.98 18.74
CA ALA A 320 -1.48 9.75 19.15
C ALA A 320 -1.76 10.69 20.33
N SER A 321 -3.01 11.14 20.49
CA SER A 321 -3.52 11.87 21.65
C SER A 321 -3.39 11.09 22.95
N GLN A 322 -3.85 9.84 22.96
CA GLN A 322 -3.74 8.95 24.11
C GLN A 322 -2.28 8.57 24.37
N SER A 323 -1.43 8.46 23.33
CA SER A 323 0.00 8.21 23.51
C SER A 323 0.67 9.40 24.20
N ILE A 324 0.41 10.61 23.71
CA ILE A 324 0.90 11.87 24.30
C ILE A 324 0.40 12.03 25.73
N GLU A 325 -0.89 11.80 25.96
CA GLU A 325 -1.53 11.90 27.28
C GLU A 325 -0.91 10.95 28.30
N LYS A 326 -0.74 9.67 27.93
CA LYS A 326 -0.31 8.61 28.85
C LYS A 326 1.20 8.56 29.06
N GLY A 327 1.99 8.95 28.05
CA GLY A 327 3.44 8.82 28.15
C GLY A 327 4.20 10.08 28.60
N TRP A 328 3.57 11.26 28.66
CA TRP A 328 4.29 12.49 29.03
C TRP A 328 4.93 12.44 30.44
N SER A 329 4.47 11.52 31.29
CA SER A 329 4.87 11.45 32.70
C SER A 329 5.32 10.10 33.22
N LYS A 330 5.01 9.00 32.51
CA LYS A 330 5.29 7.63 32.95
C LYS A 330 5.17 6.66 31.78
N GLU A 331 5.94 5.58 31.77
CA GLU A 331 5.69 4.47 30.86
C GLU A 331 4.34 3.81 31.21
N GLU A 332 3.44 3.69 30.23
CA GLU A 332 2.13 3.03 30.39
C GLU A 332 1.89 1.98 29.31
N SER A 333 1.44 0.80 29.71
CA SER A 333 1.12 -0.33 28.83
C SER A 333 -0.38 -0.65 28.86
N GLU A 334 -1.01 -0.89 27.71
CA GLU A 334 -2.39 -1.40 27.65
C GLU A 334 -2.52 -2.49 26.58
N GLU A 335 -3.10 -3.63 26.94
CA GLU A 335 -3.30 -4.77 26.02
C GLU A 335 -4.77 -4.87 25.60
N LYS A 336 -5.03 -5.03 24.31
CA LYS A 336 -6.39 -5.20 23.77
C LYS A 336 -6.39 -6.21 22.62
N SER A 337 -7.16 -7.29 22.75
CA SER A 337 -7.27 -8.33 21.72
C SER A 337 -8.53 -8.15 20.87
N ASN A 338 -8.41 -8.29 19.54
CA ASN A 338 -9.53 -8.39 18.61
C ASN A 338 -9.37 -9.64 17.73
N GLN A 339 -10.43 -10.41 17.54
CA GLN A 339 -10.40 -11.58 16.65
C GLN A 339 -10.95 -11.20 15.27
N THR A 340 -10.24 -11.55 14.20
CA THR A 340 -10.71 -11.40 12.81
C THR A 340 -10.66 -12.75 12.12
N THR A 341 -11.79 -13.26 11.61
CA THR A 341 -11.81 -14.54 10.89
C THR A 341 -11.56 -14.28 9.40
N SER A 342 -10.77 -15.12 8.73
CA SER A 342 -10.64 -15.09 7.26
C SER A 342 -11.05 -16.43 6.67
N GLU A 343 -11.76 -16.41 5.55
CA GLU A 343 -12.20 -17.64 4.88
C GLU A 343 -11.28 -17.97 3.71
N VAL A 344 -10.88 -19.23 3.62
CA VAL A 344 -10.19 -19.76 2.44
C VAL A 344 -11.11 -20.75 1.75
N SER A 345 -11.48 -20.44 0.51
CA SER A 345 -12.21 -21.35 -0.37
C SER A 345 -11.23 -22.15 -1.22
N LEU A 346 -11.30 -23.48 -1.12
CA LEU A 346 -10.45 -24.42 -1.85
C LEU A 346 -11.32 -25.34 -2.71
N SER A 347 -10.87 -25.59 -3.92
CA SER A 347 -11.43 -26.65 -4.77
C SER A 347 -10.46 -27.82 -4.82
N LEU A 348 -10.93 -28.99 -4.39
CA LEU A 348 -10.13 -30.19 -4.25
C LEU A 348 -10.54 -31.20 -5.32
N PRO A 349 -9.62 -31.60 -6.22
CA PRO A 349 -9.86 -32.71 -7.14
C PRO A 349 -10.19 -34.02 -6.41
N PRO A 350 -10.84 -34.99 -7.08
CA PRO A 350 -11.13 -36.30 -6.50
C PRO A 350 -9.91 -36.95 -5.86
N TYR A 351 -10.05 -37.47 -4.64
CA TYR A 351 -9.01 -38.22 -3.91
C TYR A 351 -7.71 -37.41 -3.69
N THR A 352 -7.85 -36.15 -3.25
CA THR A 352 -6.73 -35.27 -2.89
C THR A 352 -6.91 -34.65 -1.51
N ALA A 353 -5.80 -34.24 -0.90
CA ALA A 353 -5.76 -33.49 0.35
C ALA A 353 -4.90 -32.24 0.18
N ALA A 354 -5.29 -31.14 0.83
CA ALA A 354 -4.50 -29.92 0.94
C ALA A 354 -4.04 -29.74 2.38
N LEU A 355 -2.75 -29.42 2.56
CA LEU A 355 -2.20 -29.04 3.87
C LEU A 355 -2.27 -27.52 3.99
N ILE A 356 -2.86 -27.02 5.07
CA ILE A 356 -2.89 -25.57 5.36
C ILE A 356 -1.92 -25.30 6.49
N GLN A 357 -0.94 -24.44 6.23
CA GLN A 357 0.02 -23.96 7.22
C GLN A 357 -0.35 -22.55 7.66
N GLN A 358 -0.41 -22.32 8.97
CA GLN A 358 -0.57 -20.99 9.54
C GLN A 358 0.63 -20.61 10.39
N GLN A 359 1.09 -19.37 10.24
CA GLN A 359 2.20 -18.81 11.00
C GLN A 359 1.88 -17.41 11.49
N ASN A 360 2.05 -17.19 12.79
CA ASN A 360 1.97 -15.87 13.40
C ASN A 360 3.30 -15.14 13.19
N LYS A 361 3.19 -13.89 12.74
CA LYS A 361 4.27 -12.94 12.57
C LYS A 361 3.97 -11.72 13.44
N ILE A 362 4.97 -11.27 14.17
CA ILE A 362 4.89 -10.07 14.99
C ILE A 362 5.92 -9.06 14.46
N GLN A 363 5.50 -7.81 14.33
CA GLN A 363 6.35 -6.66 14.07
C GLN A 363 6.08 -5.61 15.15
N THR A 364 7.05 -4.73 15.38
CA THR A 364 6.87 -3.55 16.20
C THR A 364 6.97 -2.31 15.31
N ALA A 365 5.99 -1.43 15.37
CA ALA A 365 6.04 -0.14 14.72
C ALA A 365 6.29 0.96 15.76
N THR A 366 7.41 1.66 15.64
CA THR A 366 7.80 2.78 16.50
C THR A 366 7.60 4.09 15.75
N THR A 367 6.86 5.03 16.34
CA THR A 367 6.66 6.38 15.76
C THR A 367 7.34 7.42 16.64
N TYR A 368 8.28 8.17 16.06
CA TYR A 368 8.99 9.30 16.68
C TYR A 368 8.37 10.62 16.23
N TYR A 369 8.22 11.59 17.14
CA TYR A 369 7.58 12.88 16.85
C TYR A 369 8.09 14.01 17.75
N LYS A 370 7.97 15.28 17.29
CA LYS A 370 8.10 16.50 18.11
C LYS A 370 6.69 17.07 18.38
N CYS A 371 6.33 17.28 19.64
CA CYS A 371 5.00 17.76 20.04
C CYS A 371 5.11 19.11 20.77
N PRO A 372 4.84 20.23 20.08
CA PRO A 372 4.77 21.53 20.72
C PRO A 372 3.54 21.65 21.64
N VAL A 373 3.65 22.42 22.72
CA VAL A 373 2.52 22.72 23.61
C VAL A 373 2.30 24.22 23.80
N PHE A 374 1.03 24.63 23.89
CA PHE A 374 0.60 26.00 24.22
C PHE A 374 0.16 26.12 25.67
N ILE A 375 0.49 27.24 26.31
CA ILE A 375 -0.20 27.66 27.54
C ILE A 375 -1.46 28.40 27.16
N ASN A 376 -2.58 27.91 27.65
CA ASN A 376 -3.83 28.64 27.71
C ASN A 376 -4.00 29.15 29.14
N TYR A 377 -4.46 30.38 29.27
CA TYR A 377 -4.73 31.02 30.54
C TYR A 377 -5.91 31.98 30.35
N ASP A 378 -6.59 32.26 31.44
CA ASP A 378 -7.57 33.33 31.52
C ASP A 378 -6.89 34.55 32.17
N VAL A 379 -7.39 35.75 31.86
CA VAL A 379 -6.87 37.01 32.41
C VAL A 379 -8.02 37.80 33.00
N THR A 380 -7.87 38.17 34.27
CA THR A 380 -8.77 39.12 34.94
C THR A 380 -7.99 40.39 35.23
N ILE A 381 -8.48 41.54 34.76
CA ILE A 381 -7.91 42.86 35.05
C ILE A 381 -8.81 43.55 36.06
N ALA A 382 -8.25 43.86 37.23
CA ALA A 382 -8.94 44.54 38.32
C ALA A 382 -8.39 45.94 38.53
N GLU A 383 -9.24 46.85 38.98
CA GLU A 383 -8.87 48.17 39.49
C GLU A 383 -9.27 48.29 40.95
N TYR A 384 -8.38 48.88 41.75
CA TYR A 384 -8.57 49.25 43.14
C TYR A 384 -8.32 50.76 43.26
N ASP A 385 -9.37 51.52 43.56
CA ASP A 385 -9.31 52.98 43.62
C ASP A 385 -9.96 53.57 44.88
N ARG A 386 -9.54 54.79 45.20
CA ARG A 386 -10.19 55.62 46.22
C ARG A 386 -10.30 57.08 45.77
N ASN A 387 -11.53 57.60 45.73
CA ASN A 387 -11.81 59.01 45.46
C ASN A 387 -12.04 59.82 46.75
N ILE A 388 -11.26 60.89 46.93
CA ILE A 388 -11.33 61.78 48.12
C ILE A 388 -12.67 62.52 48.24
N ARG A 389 -13.35 62.89 47.14
CA ARG A 389 -14.57 63.75 47.24
C ARG A 389 -15.82 63.04 47.80
N GLY A 390 -15.74 61.75 48.12
CA GLY A 390 -16.87 61.03 48.72
C GLY A 390 -16.51 59.85 49.63
N GLY A 391 -15.24 59.61 49.94
CA GLY A 391 -14.80 58.51 50.80
C GLY A 391 -15.10 57.10 50.25
N LYS A 392 -15.55 56.99 49.00
CA LYS A 392 -15.95 55.71 48.39
C LYS A 392 -14.73 54.94 47.93
N LEU A 393 -14.60 53.72 48.44
CA LEU A 393 -13.71 52.69 47.93
C LEU A 393 -14.39 52.03 46.72
N ASN A 394 -13.77 52.12 45.56
CA ASN A 394 -14.27 51.42 44.39
C ASN A 394 -13.23 50.42 43.94
N SER A 395 -13.65 49.17 43.91
CA SER A 395 -12.88 48.11 43.29
C SER A 395 -13.81 47.35 42.37
N TYR A 396 -13.35 47.14 41.15
CA TYR A 396 -14.14 46.47 40.13
C TYR A 396 -13.23 45.82 39.09
N ILE A 397 -13.79 44.81 38.43
CA ILE A 397 -13.15 44.18 37.29
C ILE A 397 -13.29 45.12 36.09
N LEU A 398 -12.15 45.50 35.50
CA LEU A 398 -12.10 46.27 34.27
C LEU A 398 -12.45 45.40 33.05
N ALA A 399 -11.92 44.18 33.02
CA ALA A 399 -12.19 43.19 31.97
C ALA A 399 -11.83 41.78 32.43
N THR A 400 -12.55 40.78 31.93
CA THR A 400 -12.17 39.37 32.06
C THR A 400 -12.13 38.73 30.68
N PHE A 401 -10.97 38.16 30.34
CA PHE A 401 -10.73 37.42 29.11
C PHE A 401 -10.58 35.95 29.45
N SER A 402 -11.50 35.11 29.00
CA SER A 402 -11.53 33.70 29.37
C SER A 402 -11.98 32.80 28.23
N GLY A 403 -11.76 31.50 28.38
CA GLY A 403 -12.22 30.51 27.41
C GLY A 403 -12.27 29.09 27.98
N SER A 404 -13.03 28.23 27.31
CA SER A 404 -13.10 26.80 27.63
C SER A 404 -12.30 25.94 26.64
N GLY A 405 -11.70 24.85 27.13
CA GLY A 405 -10.86 23.96 26.35
C GLY A 405 -9.64 24.68 25.77
N ALA A 406 -9.44 24.58 24.46
CA ALA A 406 -8.33 25.25 23.74
C ALA A 406 -8.53 26.77 23.55
N LYS A 407 -9.63 27.34 24.06
CA LYS A 407 -9.86 28.79 24.09
C LYS A 407 -9.21 29.38 25.35
N SER A 408 -8.61 30.55 25.21
CA SER A 408 -7.91 31.31 26.26
C SER A 408 -8.21 32.80 26.17
N ALA A 409 -7.74 33.56 27.15
CA ALA A 409 -7.76 35.03 27.18
C ALA A 409 -7.35 35.66 25.83
N ARG A 410 -6.33 35.09 25.19
CA ARG A 410 -5.80 35.55 23.90
C ARG A 410 -6.81 35.39 22.75
N THR A 411 -7.47 34.23 22.70
CA THR A 411 -8.49 33.96 21.69
C THR A 411 -9.74 34.80 21.88
N ASP A 412 -10.11 35.07 23.12
CA ASP A 412 -11.24 35.91 23.48
C ASP A 412 -10.94 37.39 23.17
N LEU A 413 -9.75 37.88 23.56
CA LEU A 413 -9.26 39.20 23.16
C LEU A 413 -9.25 39.35 21.64
N LYS A 414 -8.75 38.37 20.88
CA LYS A 414 -8.76 38.39 19.40
C LYS A 414 -10.18 38.61 18.85
N LYS A 415 -11.17 37.89 19.37
CA LYS A 415 -12.57 38.04 18.94
C LYS A 415 -13.11 39.43 19.26
N ARG A 416 -12.96 39.88 20.50
CA ARG A 416 -13.47 41.16 20.99
C ARG A 416 -12.86 42.35 20.27
N SER A 417 -11.53 42.39 20.17
CA SER A 417 -10.78 43.57 19.70
C SER A 417 -10.56 43.67 18.18
N TYR A 418 -10.94 42.65 17.42
CA TYR A 418 -10.85 42.63 15.94
C TYR A 418 -12.21 42.38 15.27
N LEU A 419 -13.00 41.40 15.73
CA LEU A 419 -14.23 40.97 15.04
C LEU A 419 -15.49 41.73 15.48
N GLN A 420 -15.49 42.39 16.64
CA GLN A 420 -16.62 43.18 17.16
C GLN A 420 -16.22 44.64 17.45
N ALA A 421 -15.73 45.36 16.44
CA ALA A 421 -15.36 46.77 16.58
C ALA A 421 -16.54 47.73 16.90
N SER A 422 -17.80 47.27 16.86
CA SER A 422 -19.00 48.06 17.13
C SER A 422 -19.57 47.80 18.55
N MET A 423 -19.31 48.75 19.45
CA MET A 423 -19.99 49.15 20.72
C MET A 423 -20.55 48.13 21.75
N ASN A 424 -20.62 46.82 21.50
CA ASN A 424 -21.29 45.84 22.40
C ASN A 424 -20.33 44.75 22.95
N ASP A 425 -19.10 45.11 23.30
CA ASP A 425 -18.21 44.18 24.04
C ASP A 425 -18.84 43.81 25.40
N PRO A 426 -18.72 42.56 25.89
CA PRO A 426 -19.34 42.13 27.15
C PRO A 426 -18.93 42.98 28.36
N ASP A 427 -17.71 43.51 28.34
CA ASP A 427 -17.18 44.39 29.38
C ASP A 427 -17.37 45.88 29.02
N GLY A 428 -18.10 46.22 27.96
CA GLY A 428 -18.37 47.59 27.52
C GLY A 428 -17.16 48.31 26.89
N ILE A 429 -16.13 47.57 26.47
CA ILE A 429 -14.89 48.13 25.91
C ILE A 429 -15.10 48.59 24.46
N LYS A 430 -14.81 49.86 24.20
CA LYS A 430 -14.76 50.40 22.83
C LYS A 430 -13.36 50.24 22.24
N TRP A 431 -13.12 49.14 21.53
CA TRP A 431 -11.80 48.81 20.99
C TRP A 431 -11.24 49.84 19.99
N ALA A 432 -12.09 50.60 19.30
CA ALA A 432 -11.66 51.73 18.48
C ALA A 432 -10.99 52.85 19.32
N ASP A 433 -11.43 53.06 20.55
CA ASP A 433 -10.83 54.03 21.47
C ASP A 433 -9.54 53.48 22.10
N VAL A 434 -9.49 52.18 22.41
CA VAL A 434 -8.26 51.49 22.85
C VAL A 434 -7.14 51.68 21.81
N LYS A 435 -7.45 51.50 20.52
CA LYS A 435 -6.48 51.63 19.42
C LYS A 435 -5.95 53.04 19.18
N LYS A 436 -6.56 54.08 19.78
CA LYS A 436 -6.04 55.47 19.73
C LYS A 436 -4.82 55.65 20.61
N TYR A 437 -4.64 54.81 21.63
CA TYR A 437 -3.48 54.89 22.51
C TYR A 437 -2.22 54.45 21.76
N LYS A 438 -1.14 55.22 21.91
CA LYS A 438 0.18 54.85 21.39
C LYS A 438 0.51 53.44 21.88
N TYR A 439 1.00 52.60 20.97
CA TYR A 439 1.39 51.20 21.21
C TYR A 439 0.25 50.16 21.25
N ALA A 440 -1.02 50.57 21.26
CA ALA A 440 -2.15 49.64 21.40
C ALA A 440 -2.28 48.62 20.26
N ASP A 441 -2.07 49.00 19.01
CA ASP A 441 -2.29 48.07 17.88
C ASP A 441 -1.25 46.94 17.83
N GLY A 442 0.02 47.28 18.09
CA GLY A 442 1.11 46.30 18.11
C GLY A 442 1.05 45.36 19.32
N LEU A 443 0.68 45.84 20.52
CA LEU A 443 0.53 44.95 21.68
C LEU A 443 -0.68 44.03 21.49
N LEU A 444 -1.79 44.51 20.94
CA LEU A 444 -2.96 43.67 20.67
C LEU A 444 -2.59 42.56 19.66
N THR A 445 -1.76 42.87 18.68
CA THR A 445 -1.22 41.87 17.74
C THR A 445 -0.39 40.82 18.46
N ARG A 446 0.52 41.23 19.36
CA ARG A 446 1.38 40.33 20.13
C ARG A 446 0.61 39.45 21.11
N ILE A 447 -0.30 40.02 21.92
CA ILE A 447 -1.11 39.25 22.88
C ILE A 447 -1.93 38.17 22.18
N ARG A 448 -2.46 38.44 20.98
CA ARG A 448 -3.30 37.47 20.25
C ARG A 448 -2.51 36.31 19.64
N ARG A 449 -1.18 36.40 19.55
CA ARG A 449 -0.33 35.29 19.08
C ARG A 449 -0.29 34.19 20.15
N ASN A 450 -0.31 32.95 19.71
CA ASN A 450 -0.19 31.81 20.62
C ASN A 450 1.30 31.65 20.97
N GLY A 451 1.61 31.71 22.26
CA GLY A 451 2.96 31.61 22.80
C GLY A 451 3.28 30.15 23.14
N LEU A 452 4.28 29.61 22.45
CA LEU A 452 4.80 28.25 22.57
C LEU A 452 5.62 28.08 23.86
N MET A 453 5.54 26.92 24.54
CA MET A 453 6.41 26.61 25.69
C MET A 453 7.70 25.89 25.32
N SER A 454 7.60 24.82 24.53
CA SER A 454 8.70 23.89 24.28
C SER A 454 8.32 22.88 23.18
N ALA A 455 9.35 22.30 22.57
CA ALA A 455 9.33 21.25 21.57
C ALA A 455 9.85 19.94 22.21
N ALA A 456 9.01 19.21 22.96
CA ALA A 456 9.42 17.90 23.48
C ALA A 456 9.23 16.84 22.38
N GLY A 457 10.24 15.99 22.19
CA GLY A 457 10.17 14.84 21.30
C GLY A 457 10.00 13.53 22.06
N GLY A 458 9.36 12.54 21.43
CA GLY A 458 9.19 11.21 22.02
C GLY A 458 8.87 10.14 20.99
N SER A 459 8.79 8.89 21.46
CA SER A 459 8.41 7.73 20.65
C SER A 459 7.17 7.01 21.19
N TYR A 460 6.51 6.24 20.33
CA TYR A 460 5.39 5.37 20.70
C TYR A 460 5.50 4.04 19.94
N ASN A 461 5.29 2.90 20.64
CA ASN A 461 5.44 1.55 20.10
C ASN A 461 4.09 0.82 19.94
N GLU A 462 3.88 0.23 18.76
CA GLU A 462 2.72 -0.62 18.43
C GLU A 462 3.19 -2.03 18.10
N THR A 463 2.61 -3.06 18.73
CA THR A 463 2.84 -4.45 18.31
C THR A 463 1.83 -4.84 17.23
N LEU A 464 2.34 -5.05 16.01
CA LEU A 464 1.60 -5.51 14.85
C LEU A 464 1.68 -7.03 14.77
N SER A 465 0.59 -7.71 15.13
CA SER A 465 0.46 -9.16 14.93
C SER A 465 -0.28 -9.44 13.62
N SER A 466 0.31 -10.26 12.76
CA SER A 466 -0.31 -10.76 11.54
C SER A 466 -0.20 -12.28 11.47
N ILE A 467 -1.16 -12.90 10.79
CA ILE A 467 -1.16 -14.35 10.56
C ILE A 467 -1.04 -14.55 9.07
N SER A 468 0.04 -15.21 8.64
CA SER A 468 0.18 -15.65 7.26
C SER A 468 -0.29 -17.08 7.15
N SER A 469 -1.27 -17.30 6.27
CA SER A 469 -1.74 -18.64 5.91
C SER A 469 -1.22 -19.00 4.53
N LYS A 470 -0.66 -20.21 4.38
CA LYS A 470 -0.22 -20.77 3.11
C LYS A 470 -0.89 -22.13 2.91
N VAL A 471 -1.53 -22.32 1.77
CA VAL A 471 -1.95 -23.65 1.32
C VAL A 471 -0.75 -24.28 0.62
N ASP A 472 -0.30 -25.44 1.09
CA ASP A 472 0.76 -26.24 0.47
C ASP A 472 0.23 -27.04 -0.74
N ASP A 473 1.12 -27.78 -1.40
CA ASP A 473 0.78 -28.58 -2.57
C ASP A 473 -0.25 -29.67 -2.25
N LEU A 474 -1.15 -29.92 -3.21
CA LEU A 474 -2.13 -31.01 -3.14
C LEU A 474 -1.42 -32.38 -3.18
N ILE A 475 -1.80 -33.26 -2.26
CA ILE A 475 -1.27 -34.62 -2.16
C ILE A 475 -2.40 -35.64 -2.45
N PRO A 476 -2.16 -36.71 -3.23
CA PRO A 476 -3.15 -37.77 -3.45
C PRO A 476 -3.51 -38.50 -2.15
N THR A 477 -4.78 -38.86 -1.94
CA THR A 477 -5.20 -39.69 -0.78
C THR A 477 -5.22 -41.18 -1.09
N LEU A 478 -5.23 -41.57 -2.38
CA LEU A 478 -5.22 -42.97 -2.81
C LEU A 478 -3.98 -43.28 -3.66
N PRO A 479 -3.38 -44.49 -3.52
CA PRO A 479 -2.15 -44.84 -4.22
C PRO A 479 -2.39 -45.00 -5.72
N LEU A 480 -1.32 -44.81 -6.50
CA LEU A 480 -1.32 -45.11 -7.93
C LEU A 480 -1.45 -46.62 -8.09
N SER A 481 -2.42 -47.08 -8.88
CA SER A 481 -2.67 -48.51 -9.09
C SER A 481 -2.53 -48.94 -10.54
N GLU A 482 -2.70 -48.02 -11.49
CA GLU A 482 -2.69 -48.38 -12.92
C GLU A 482 -2.15 -47.24 -13.78
N VAL A 483 -1.41 -47.59 -14.84
CA VAL A 483 -0.98 -46.64 -15.89
C VAL A 483 -1.49 -47.11 -17.25
N LYS A 484 -2.20 -46.23 -17.97
CA LYS A 484 -2.73 -46.51 -19.32
C LYS A 484 -2.09 -45.63 -20.38
N ILE A 485 -2.02 -46.16 -21.60
CA ILE A 485 -1.71 -45.35 -22.79
C ILE A 485 -3.02 -44.74 -23.29
N THR A 486 -3.05 -43.42 -23.41
CA THR A 486 -4.23 -42.66 -23.85
C THR A 486 -4.11 -42.18 -25.30
N SER A 487 -2.94 -42.35 -25.93
CA SER A 487 -2.71 -42.12 -27.36
C SER A 487 -2.72 -43.43 -28.16
N ASN A 488 -2.74 -43.34 -29.49
CA ASN A 488 -2.51 -44.51 -30.35
C ASN A 488 -1.11 -45.09 -30.10
N ALA A 489 -1.06 -46.35 -29.66
CA ALA A 489 0.21 -47.06 -29.46
C ALA A 489 0.89 -47.35 -30.82
N ILE A 490 2.23 -47.26 -30.84
CA ILE A 490 3.01 -47.64 -32.00
C ILE A 490 2.87 -49.15 -32.27
N LYS A 491 2.55 -49.51 -33.52
CA LYS A 491 2.38 -50.91 -33.93
C LYS A 491 3.62 -51.51 -34.59
N SER A 492 4.40 -50.71 -35.31
CA SER A 492 5.59 -51.19 -36.02
C SER A 492 6.62 -50.10 -36.35
N ILE A 493 7.87 -50.53 -36.52
CA ILE A 493 9.00 -49.73 -37.05
C ILE A 493 9.79 -50.56 -38.07
N ASN A 494 10.66 -49.93 -38.87
CA ASN A 494 11.57 -50.66 -39.76
C ASN A 494 12.98 -50.79 -39.16
N THR A 495 13.79 -51.73 -39.68
CA THR A 495 15.21 -51.81 -39.32
C THR A 495 15.93 -50.49 -39.64
N GLY A 496 16.70 -49.98 -38.68
CA GLY A 496 17.37 -48.68 -38.74
C GLY A 496 16.46 -47.46 -38.53
N GLN A 497 15.17 -47.64 -38.27
CA GLN A 497 14.26 -46.55 -37.91
C GLN A 497 14.23 -46.35 -36.39
N SER A 498 14.20 -45.08 -35.97
CA SER A 498 14.06 -44.68 -34.57
C SER A 498 12.67 -44.09 -34.30
N TYR A 499 12.16 -44.28 -33.09
CA TYR A 499 10.89 -43.72 -32.62
C TYR A 499 11.05 -43.13 -31.22
N ASN A 500 10.60 -41.89 -31.04
CA ASN A 500 10.64 -41.21 -29.75
C ASN A 500 9.43 -41.60 -28.90
N LEU A 501 9.68 -42.26 -27.77
CA LEU A 501 8.62 -42.78 -26.90
C LEU A 501 7.93 -41.67 -26.09
N SER A 502 8.49 -40.46 -26.02
CA SER A 502 7.80 -39.31 -25.43
C SER A 502 6.54 -38.89 -26.19
N ALA A 503 6.36 -39.37 -27.43
CA ALA A 503 5.15 -39.17 -28.21
C ALA A 503 3.94 -39.98 -27.69
N LEU A 504 4.16 -40.99 -26.84
CA LEU A 504 3.09 -41.77 -26.21
C LEU A 504 2.54 -41.02 -25.00
N LYS A 505 1.24 -40.75 -24.99
CA LYS A 505 0.55 -40.14 -23.85
C LYS A 505 0.15 -41.22 -22.86
N LEU A 506 0.55 -41.06 -21.60
CA LEU A 506 0.24 -41.95 -20.49
C LEU A 506 -0.61 -41.22 -19.45
N ALA A 507 -1.52 -41.93 -18.78
CA ALA A 507 -2.28 -41.44 -17.64
C ALA A 507 -2.25 -42.46 -16.51
N GLY A 508 -2.03 -41.99 -15.29
CA GLY A 508 -2.09 -42.79 -14.06
C GLY A 508 -3.48 -42.76 -13.45
N TYR A 509 -3.87 -43.85 -12.81
CA TYR A 509 -5.16 -44.03 -12.14
C TYR A 509 -4.94 -44.62 -10.74
N ASN A 510 -5.79 -44.21 -9.80
CA ASN A 510 -5.79 -44.72 -8.44
C ASN A 510 -6.63 -46.00 -8.30
N THR A 511 -6.63 -46.59 -7.10
CA THR A 511 -7.34 -47.85 -6.79
C THR A 511 -8.86 -47.78 -6.96
N LYS A 512 -9.46 -46.60 -7.13
CA LYS A 512 -10.88 -46.40 -7.45
C LYS A 512 -11.13 -46.12 -8.93
N GLY A 513 -10.10 -46.17 -9.77
CA GLY A 513 -10.19 -45.92 -11.21
C GLY A 513 -10.29 -44.44 -11.59
N ALA A 514 -10.12 -43.52 -10.64
CA ALA A 514 -10.03 -42.08 -10.94
C ALA A 514 -8.61 -41.70 -11.36
N LYS A 515 -8.46 -40.61 -12.11
CA LYS A 515 -7.13 -40.10 -12.52
C LYS A 515 -6.29 -39.78 -11.27
N TYR A 516 -5.07 -40.31 -11.21
CA TYR A 516 -4.15 -40.06 -10.11
C TYR A 516 -3.56 -38.64 -10.23
N TYR A 517 -3.75 -37.82 -9.20
CA TYR A 517 -3.22 -36.46 -9.15
C TYR A 517 -1.68 -36.48 -9.04
N GLY A 518 -1.00 -35.65 -9.84
CA GLY A 518 0.47 -35.58 -9.82
C GLY A 518 1.22 -36.69 -10.57
N PHE A 519 0.52 -37.57 -11.32
CA PHE A 519 1.20 -38.56 -12.18
C PHE A 519 2.00 -37.87 -13.30
N ASP A 520 3.30 -38.19 -13.41
CA ASP A 520 4.17 -37.68 -14.47
C ASP A 520 4.82 -38.82 -15.28
N ALA A 521 4.37 -38.95 -16.52
CA ALA A 521 4.89 -39.90 -17.50
C ALA A 521 6.39 -39.74 -17.80
N LYS A 522 6.98 -38.59 -17.49
CA LYS A 522 8.41 -38.34 -17.74
C LYS A 522 9.33 -38.93 -16.67
N LYS A 523 8.80 -39.26 -15.49
CA LYS A 523 9.60 -39.84 -14.39
C LYS A 523 9.85 -41.34 -14.54
N GLY A 524 9.09 -42.04 -15.38
CA GLY A 524 9.26 -43.49 -15.61
C GLY A 524 10.06 -43.84 -16.87
N LEU A 525 10.33 -45.14 -17.01
CA LEU A 525 11.17 -45.72 -18.05
C LEU A 525 10.44 -46.85 -18.78
N TRP A 526 10.47 -46.82 -20.09
CA TRP A 526 10.18 -47.96 -20.95
C TRP A 526 11.33 -48.97 -20.91
N LYS A 527 10.98 -50.25 -20.81
CA LYS A 527 11.92 -51.37 -20.92
C LYS A 527 11.40 -52.36 -21.96
N ILE A 528 12.33 -52.99 -22.68
CA ILE A 528 12.01 -54.19 -23.48
C ILE A 528 11.57 -55.27 -22.50
N SER A 529 10.50 -55.96 -22.84
CA SER A 529 9.86 -56.94 -21.97
C SER A 529 9.40 -58.17 -22.72
N THR A 530 9.01 -59.20 -21.97
CA THR A 530 8.20 -60.33 -22.45
C THR A 530 6.76 -59.88 -22.72
N SER A 531 5.94 -60.77 -23.29
CA SER A 531 4.49 -60.55 -23.43
C SER A 531 3.76 -60.39 -22.10
N SER A 532 4.34 -60.90 -21.00
CA SER A 532 3.84 -60.73 -19.63
C SER A 532 4.38 -59.48 -18.91
N GLY A 533 5.19 -58.65 -19.58
CA GLY A 533 5.69 -57.39 -19.03
C GLY A 533 6.91 -57.49 -18.11
N LYS A 534 7.56 -58.66 -18.06
CA LYS A 534 8.85 -58.84 -17.35
C LYS A 534 9.99 -58.27 -18.19
N ALA A 535 10.84 -57.42 -17.60
CA ALA A 535 11.94 -56.79 -18.31
C ALA A 535 12.93 -57.83 -18.85
N THR A 536 13.41 -57.62 -20.08
CA THR A 536 14.36 -58.51 -20.76
C THR A 536 15.19 -57.73 -21.79
N THR A 537 16.20 -58.37 -22.36
CA THR A 537 16.99 -57.83 -23.47
C THR A 537 16.54 -58.47 -24.78
N SER A 538 16.77 -57.78 -25.91
CA SER A 538 16.45 -58.32 -27.23
C SER A 538 17.44 -57.80 -28.27
N SER A 539 17.84 -58.67 -29.20
CA SER A 539 18.63 -58.27 -30.37
C SER A 539 17.79 -57.62 -31.48
N ILE A 540 16.46 -57.56 -31.31
CA ILE A 540 15.50 -57.03 -32.30
C ILE A 540 15.54 -55.50 -32.35
N ALA A 541 15.70 -54.83 -31.20
CA ALA A 541 15.72 -53.38 -31.09
C ALA A 541 16.54 -52.93 -29.88
N THR A 542 16.99 -51.67 -29.89
CA THR A 542 17.68 -51.03 -28.77
C THR A 542 16.87 -49.86 -28.23
N LEU A 543 16.87 -49.69 -26.91
CA LEU A 543 16.38 -48.49 -26.23
C LEU A 543 17.57 -47.62 -25.82
N SER A 544 17.44 -46.31 -25.98
CA SER A 544 18.44 -45.32 -25.57
C SER A 544 17.76 -44.09 -25.00
N GLY A 545 18.48 -43.27 -24.23
CA GLY A 545 17.94 -42.06 -23.59
C GLY A 545 17.52 -42.26 -22.14
N LYS A 546 17.09 -41.17 -21.50
CA LYS A 546 16.68 -41.11 -20.08
C LYS A 546 15.15 -41.14 -19.95
N ALA A 547 14.64 -41.26 -18.73
CA ALA A 547 13.21 -41.19 -18.42
C ALA A 547 12.53 -40.02 -19.15
N GLY A 548 11.34 -40.26 -19.71
CA GLY A 548 10.59 -39.28 -20.49
C GLY A 548 11.16 -38.90 -21.87
N SER A 549 12.34 -39.39 -22.27
CA SER A 549 13.02 -39.04 -23.53
C SER A 549 13.62 -40.24 -24.27
N GLN A 550 13.11 -41.44 -23.99
CA GLN A 550 13.66 -42.67 -24.57
C GLN A 550 13.32 -42.83 -26.05
N VAL A 551 14.29 -43.33 -26.81
CA VAL A 551 14.19 -43.61 -28.24
C VAL A 551 14.37 -45.10 -28.48
N LEU A 552 13.37 -45.71 -29.12
CA LEU A 552 13.40 -47.08 -29.61
C LEU A 552 14.00 -47.11 -31.03
N THR A 553 14.99 -47.96 -31.28
CA THR A 553 15.58 -48.13 -32.62
C THR A 553 15.56 -49.59 -33.06
N GLY A 554 14.95 -49.87 -34.21
CA GLY A 554 14.86 -51.23 -34.77
C GLY A 554 16.20 -51.71 -35.31
N LYS A 555 16.62 -52.93 -34.97
CA LYS A 555 17.90 -53.53 -35.40
C LYS A 555 17.69 -54.72 -36.33
N LYS A 556 16.85 -55.68 -35.93
CA LYS A 556 16.56 -56.90 -36.69
C LYS A 556 15.06 -57.08 -36.84
N LYS A 557 14.64 -57.79 -37.89
CA LYS A 557 13.23 -58.15 -38.07
C LYS A 557 12.78 -59.06 -36.94
N GLY A 558 11.59 -58.79 -36.40
CA GLY A 558 11.03 -59.58 -35.31
C GLY A 558 9.91 -58.85 -34.59
N THR A 559 9.41 -59.43 -33.50
CA THR A 559 8.41 -58.81 -32.63
C THR A 559 9.00 -58.63 -31.24
N LEU A 560 8.80 -57.46 -30.63
CA LEU A 560 9.15 -57.19 -29.23
C LEU A 560 7.96 -56.64 -28.45
N TYR A 561 8.07 -56.67 -27.13
CA TYR A 561 7.14 -55.99 -26.23
C TYR A 561 7.88 -54.89 -25.47
N LEU A 562 7.18 -53.79 -25.21
CA LEU A 562 7.65 -52.68 -24.37
C LEU A 562 6.69 -52.50 -23.20
N THR A 563 7.23 -52.41 -21.99
CA THR A 563 6.46 -52.13 -20.78
C THR A 563 6.98 -50.85 -20.14
N TYR A 564 6.07 -50.00 -19.66
CA TYR A 564 6.41 -48.79 -18.92
C TYR A 564 6.59 -49.11 -17.43
N PHE A 565 7.69 -48.66 -16.84
CA PHE A 565 8.00 -48.81 -15.43
C PHE A 565 7.99 -47.43 -14.75
N ILE A 566 7.29 -47.32 -13.63
CA ILE A 566 7.37 -46.13 -12.78
C ILE A 566 8.68 -46.13 -11.98
N ASN A 567 9.00 -45.00 -11.35
CA ASN A 567 10.02 -44.96 -10.31
C ASN A 567 9.34 -45.28 -8.96
N ASP A 568 9.80 -46.34 -8.30
CA ASP A 568 9.18 -46.91 -7.09
C ASP A 568 9.22 -45.95 -5.89
N ASN A 569 9.96 -44.84 -5.95
CA ASN A 569 10.09 -43.86 -4.85
C ASN A 569 9.45 -42.49 -5.19
N THR A 570 8.45 -42.46 -6.07
CA THR A 570 7.89 -41.20 -6.59
C THR A 570 6.45 -40.92 -6.13
N TYR A 571 5.62 -41.96 -6.04
CA TYR A 571 4.17 -41.79 -5.90
C TYR A 571 3.72 -42.31 -4.53
N ASN A 572 3.53 -41.42 -3.57
CA ASN A 572 3.02 -41.70 -2.23
C ASN A 572 1.60 -41.14 -2.05
N THR A 573 1.10 -41.18 -0.83
CA THR A 573 -0.23 -40.66 -0.47
C THR A 573 -0.17 -39.87 0.83
N ALA A 574 -1.16 -39.02 1.07
CA ALA A 574 -1.28 -38.24 2.30
C ALA A 574 -1.24 -39.11 3.58
N ASP A 575 -1.85 -40.30 3.54
CA ASP A 575 -1.91 -41.22 4.69
C ASP A 575 -0.64 -42.07 4.87
N HIS A 576 0.19 -42.16 3.83
CA HIS A 576 1.40 -42.97 3.85
C HIS A 576 2.52 -42.28 3.06
N LEU A 577 3.05 -41.19 3.61
CA LEU A 577 4.10 -40.38 2.96
C LEU A 577 5.39 -41.18 2.70
N GLU A 578 5.71 -42.14 3.55
CA GLU A 578 6.90 -42.99 3.42
C GLU A 578 6.66 -44.28 2.62
N LYS A 579 5.42 -44.55 2.21
CA LYS A 579 5.05 -45.76 1.46
C LYS A 579 4.72 -45.41 0.01
N TYR A 580 5.64 -45.71 -0.88
CA TYR A 580 5.50 -45.42 -2.29
C TYR A 580 4.86 -46.59 -3.07
N SER A 581 4.15 -46.24 -4.15
CA SER A 581 3.64 -47.19 -5.13
C SER A 581 4.80 -47.74 -5.96
N THR A 582 4.86 -49.07 -6.09
CA THR A 582 5.93 -49.77 -6.80
C THR A 582 5.43 -50.39 -8.11
N ASN A 583 6.36 -50.75 -8.99
CA ASN A 583 6.07 -51.51 -10.21
C ASN A 583 5.41 -52.88 -9.97
N ALA A 584 5.45 -53.41 -8.74
CA ALA A 584 4.74 -54.61 -8.36
C ALA A 584 3.27 -54.33 -7.99
N SER A 585 2.99 -53.17 -7.39
CA SER A 585 1.63 -52.74 -7.02
C SER A 585 0.85 -52.04 -8.14
N VAL A 586 1.54 -51.61 -9.21
CA VAL A 586 0.95 -50.85 -10.32
C VAL A 586 0.79 -51.73 -11.56
N GLU A 587 -0.42 -51.77 -12.10
CA GLU A 587 -0.70 -52.33 -13.42
C GLU A 587 -0.12 -51.43 -14.52
N ARG A 588 0.64 -52.03 -15.44
CA ARG A 588 1.52 -51.30 -16.37
C ARG A 588 1.16 -51.61 -17.82
N PRO A 589 1.25 -50.62 -18.72
CA PRO A 589 0.88 -50.83 -20.11
C PRO A 589 1.98 -51.59 -20.85
N ILE A 590 1.56 -52.59 -21.62
CA ILE A 590 2.42 -53.42 -22.47
C ILE A 590 2.07 -53.16 -23.94
N ILE A 591 3.06 -52.78 -24.75
CA ILE A 591 2.90 -52.55 -26.19
C ILE A 591 3.61 -53.64 -26.97
N LYS A 592 2.90 -54.27 -27.92
CA LYS A 592 3.48 -55.18 -28.92
C LYS A 592 3.93 -54.39 -30.16
N ILE A 593 5.20 -54.52 -30.53
CA ILE A 593 5.79 -53.79 -31.67
C ILE A 593 6.46 -54.79 -32.64
N SER A 594 6.11 -54.69 -33.92
CA SER A 594 6.78 -55.43 -34.99
C SER A 594 7.88 -54.59 -35.66
N VAL A 595 9.11 -55.12 -35.73
CA VAL A 595 10.21 -54.55 -36.50
C VAL A 595 10.26 -55.23 -37.87
N ASN A 596 10.07 -54.46 -38.93
CA ASN A 596 10.04 -54.92 -40.32
C ASN A 596 11.38 -54.69 -41.03
N GLU A 597 11.66 -55.44 -42.09
CA GLU A 597 12.82 -55.18 -42.95
C GLU A 597 12.68 -53.84 -43.69
N LYS A 598 13.76 -53.05 -43.69
CA LYS A 598 13.87 -51.82 -44.48
C LYS A 598 13.85 -52.14 -45.98
N ASN A 599 12.81 -51.71 -46.70
CA ASN A 599 12.78 -51.77 -48.16
C ASN A 599 13.84 -50.84 -48.76
N ILE A 600 14.95 -51.40 -49.27
CA ILE A 600 15.97 -50.64 -49.99
C ILE A 600 15.45 -50.32 -51.40
N ILE A 601 15.05 -49.06 -51.63
CA ILE A 601 14.67 -48.58 -52.96
C ILE A 601 15.96 -48.31 -53.73
N SER A 602 16.29 -49.16 -54.70
CA SER A 602 17.54 -49.07 -55.49
C SER A 602 17.52 -48.00 -56.58
N GLY A 603 16.43 -47.25 -56.73
CA GLY A 603 16.32 -46.13 -57.66
C GLY A 603 14.92 -45.91 -58.23
N ASN A 604 14.82 -45.03 -59.23
CA ASN A 604 13.59 -44.73 -59.96
C ASN A 604 13.49 -45.56 -61.26
N ALA A 605 12.27 -45.95 -61.63
CA ALA A 605 11.99 -46.70 -62.85
C ALA A 605 10.93 -46.05 -63.72
N THR A 606 11.07 -46.27 -65.03
CA THR A 606 10.03 -46.01 -66.03
C THR A 606 9.22 -47.27 -66.29
N TYR A 607 7.89 -47.17 -66.22
CA TYR A 607 6.96 -48.23 -66.55
C TYR A 607 6.68 -48.28 -68.05
N THR A 608 6.88 -49.45 -68.64
CA THR A 608 6.56 -49.75 -70.03
C THR A 608 5.60 -50.94 -70.04
N PRO A 609 4.35 -50.77 -70.47
CA PRO A 609 3.37 -51.85 -70.48
C PRO A 609 3.65 -52.85 -71.61
N SER A 610 3.11 -54.06 -71.48
CA SER A 610 3.14 -55.07 -72.54
C SER A 610 2.31 -54.63 -73.76
N LYS A 611 2.79 -54.93 -74.98
CA LYS A 611 2.03 -54.72 -76.23
C LYS A 611 0.67 -55.45 -76.24
N LYS A 612 0.50 -56.51 -75.44
CA LYS A 612 -0.74 -57.30 -75.30
C LYS A 612 -1.69 -56.80 -74.20
N ALA A 613 -1.38 -55.69 -73.51
CA ALA A 613 -2.20 -55.18 -72.40
C ALA A 613 -3.67 -54.95 -72.81
N SER A 614 -4.61 -55.47 -72.02
CA SER A 614 -6.06 -55.38 -72.25
C SER A 614 -6.81 -55.14 -70.93
N GLY A 615 -8.06 -54.66 -71.00
CA GLY A 615 -8.90 -54.50 -69.81
C GLY A 615 -8.47 -53.38 -68.86
N THR A 616 -8.36 -53.68 -67.56
CA THR A 616 -7.95 -52.73 -66.51
C THR A 616 -6.47 -52.88 -66.19
N ILE A 617 -5.70 -51.80 -66.32
CA ILE A 617 -4.28 -51.77 -66.01
C ILE A 617 -4.02 -50.95 -64.76
N THR A 618 -3.48 -51.60 -63.72
CA THR A 618 -2.98 -50.93 -62.52
C THR A 618 -1.47 -50.83 -62.60
N ILE A 619 -0.95 -49.62 -62.74
CA ILE A 619 0.50 -49.39 -62.75
C ILE A 619 1.00 -49.61 -61.31
N PRO A 620 1.96 -50.51 -61.08
CA PRO A 620 2.47 -50.76 -59.74
C PRO A 620 3.31 -49.57 -59.25
N SER A 621 3.25 -49.26 -57.95
CA SER A 621 4.10 -48.22 -57.34
C SER A 621 5.59 -48.59 -57.35
N TYR A 622 5.88 -49.89 -57.36
CA TYR A 622 7.23 -50.45 -57.32
C TYR A 622 7.33 -51.66 -58.26
N ILE A 623 8.49 -51.85 -58.88
CA ILE A 623 8.81 -53.03 -59.69
C ILE A 623 10.11 -53.67 -59.24
N LYS A 624 10.21 -54.98 -59.34
CA LYS A 624 11.43 -55.75 -59.08
C LYS A 624 12.16 -56.05 -60.40
N ARG A 625 13.46 -55.80 -60.44
CA ARG A 625 14.35 -56.17 -61.57
C ARG A 625 15.66 -56.71 -61.02
N LYS A 626 16.03 -57.94 -61.39
CA LYS A 626 17.27 -58.62 -60.93
C LYS A 626 17.46 -58.51 -59.40
N GLY A 627 16.43 -58.85 -58.62
CA GLY A 627 16.46 -58.81 -57.15
C GLY A 627 16.36 -57.43 -56.48
N LYS A 628 16.44 -56.32 -57.24
CA LYS A 628 16.37 -54.94 -56.72
C LYS A 628 14.99 -54.32 -56.91
N THR A 629 14.53 -53.53 -55.94
CA THR A 629 13.23 -52.84 -55.97
C THR A 629 13.39 -51.40 -56.45
N TYR A 630 12.64 -51.01 -57.48
CA TYR A 630 12.66 -49.66 -58.05
C TYR A 630 11.30 -48.98 -57.93
N ARG A 631 11.29 -47.69 -57.62
CA ARG A 631 10.08 -46.88 -57.53
C ARG A 631 9.63 -46.44 -58.92
N VAL A 632 8.40 -46.76 -59.30
CA VAL A 632 7.86 -46.35 -60.61
C VAL A 632 7.46 -44.88 -60.54
N THR A 633 8.21 -44.03 -61.25
CA THR A 633 8.01 -42.57 -61.26
C THR A 633 7.58 -42.03 -62.61
N LYS A 634 7.80 -42.77 -63.69
CA LYS A 634 7.50 -42.34 -65.06
C LYS A 634 6.71 -43.41 -65.82
N LEU A 635 5.73 -42.99 -66.62
CA LEU A 635 5.16 -43.79 -67.69
C LEU A 635 5.95 -43.51 -68.99
N SER A 636 6.38 -44.56 -69.69
CA SER A 636 7.18 -44.46 -70.91
C SER A 636 6.48 -43.67 -72.02
N ASP A 637 7.29 -43.14 -72.95
CA ASP A 637 6.76 -42.55 -74.17
C ASP A 637 6.10 -43.64 -75.03
N ASN A 638 4.96 -43.31 -75.63
CA ASN A 638 4.10 -44.24 -76.39
C ASN A 638 3.59 -45.45 -75.59
N ALA A 639 3.62 -45.43 -74.25
CA ALA A 639 3.30 -46.57 -73.39
C ALA A 639 2.09 -47.41 -73.88
N PHE A 640 0.94 -46.80 -74.08
CA PHE A 640 -0.28 -47.47 -74.55
C PHE A 640 -0.69 -47.03 -75.97
N LYS A 641 0.21 -46.44 -76.75
CA LYS A 641 -0.11 -45.86 -78.07
C LYS A 641 -0.85 -46.86 -78.96
N GLY A 642 -2.01 -46.46 -79.47
CA GLY A 642 -2.84 -47.23 -80.39
C GLY A 642 -3.56 -48.43 -79.76
N ASN A 643 -3.43 -48.64 -78.45
CA ASN A 643 -4.04 -49.79 -77.80
C ASN A 643 -5.56 -49.63 -77.72
N LYS A 644 -6.27 -50.44 -78.52
CA LYS A 644 -7.75 -50.48 -78.59
C LYS A 644 -8.38 -51.46 -77.59
N LYS A 645 -7.59 -52.19 -76.79
CA LYS A 645 -8.09 -53.23 -75.86
C LYS A 645 -8.16 -52.77 -74.40
N ILE A 646 -7.43 -51.70 -74.03
CA ILE A 646 -7.50 -51.14 -72.66
C ILE A 646 -8.78 -50.35 -72.44
N LYS A 647 -9.41 -50.57 -71.28
CA LYS A 647 -10.65 -49.90 -70.85
C LYS A 647 -10.41 -48.95 -69.67
N LYS A 648 -9.48 -49.30 -68.77
CA LYS A 648 -9.18 -48.53 -67.55
C LYS A 648 -7.68 -48.52 -67.25
N VAL A 649 -7.14 -47.39 -66.80
CA VAL A 649 -5.75 -47.29 -66.30
C VAL A 649 -5.71 -46.59 -64.94
N ILE A 650 -4.95 -47.12 -63.99
CA ILE A 650 -4.74 -46.55 -62.65
C ILE A 650 -3.25 -46.22 -62.47
N LEU A 651 -2.94 -44.93 -62.30
CA LEU A 651 -1.60 -44.42 -61.99
C LEU A 651 -1.45 -44.27 -60.47
N PRO A 652 -0.42 -44.85 -59.85
CA PRO A 652 -0.17 -44.74 -58.42
C PRO A 652 0.35 -43.35 -58.05
N GLU A 653 0.41 -43.07 -56.74
CA GLU A 653 0.91 -41.79 -56.20
C GLU A 653 2.39 -41.54 -56.52
N THR A 654 3.14 -42.60 -56.81
CA THR A 654 4.57 -42.53 -57.10
C THR A 654 4.88 -41.98 -58.50
N VAL A 655 3.94 -42.06 -59.44
CA VAL A 655 4.16 -41.56 -60.81
C VAL A 655 4.12 -40.04 -60.80
N THR A 656 5.18 -39.40 -61.30
CA THR A 656 5.31 -37.94 -61.43
C THR A 656 5.35 -37.48 -62.88
N LYS A 657 5.57 -38.40 -63.84
CA LYS A 657 5.66 -38.09 -65.27
C LYS A 657 4.88 -39.06 -66.16
N ILE A 658 4.10 -38.52 -67.09
CA ILE A 658 3.40 -39.24 -68.16
C ILE A 658 4.11 -38.96 -69.48
N GLY A 659 4.54 -40.00 -70.20
CA GLY A 659 5.31 -39.89 -71.44
C GLY A 659 4.56 -39.24 -72.61
N LYS A 660 5.33 -38.82 -73.62
CA LYS A 660 4.82 -38.30 -74.91
C LYS A 660 3.97 -39.38 -75.59
N LYS A 661 2.79 -39.00 -76.10
CA LYS A 661 1.84 -39.93 -76.75
C LYS A 661 1.47 -41.17 -75.90
N ALA A 662 1.58 -41.12 -74.57
CA ALA A 662 1.40 -42.29 -73.70
C ALA A 662 0.05 -42.99 -73.86
N PHE A 663 -1.04 -42.26 -74.14
CA PHE A 663 -2.39 -42.80 -74.40
C PHE A 663 -2.91 -42.39 -75.79
N TYR A 664 -2.01 -42.09 -76.72
CA TYR A 664 -2.38 -41.63 -78.05
C TYR A 664 -3.15 -42.72 -78.81
N GLY A 665 -4.35 -42.42 -79.31
CA GLY A 665 -5.12 -43.39 -80.10
C GLY A 665 -5.79 -44.51 -79.29
N CYS A 666 -5.83 -44.44 -77.96
CA CYS A 666 -6.53 -45.40 -77.11
C CYS A 666 -8.05 -45.20 -77.18
N LYS A 667 -8.68 -45.65 -78.26
CA LYS A 667 -10.10 -45.36 -78.56
C LYS A 667 -11.11 -45.96 -77.55
N ASN A 668 -10.72 -47.00 -76.81
CA ASN A 668 -11.59 -47.69 -75.85
C ASN A 668 -11.26 -47.39 -74.37
N LEU A 669 -10.31 -46.49 -74.10
CA LEU A 669 -9.92 -46.12 -72.75
C LEU A 669 -10.98 -45.22 -72.10
N LYS A 670 -11.95 -45.83 -71.42
CA LYS A 670 -13.08 -45.11 -70.81
C LYS A 670 -12.74 -44.43 -69.48
N LYS A 671 -11.78 -44.97 -68.71
CA LYS A 671 -11.46 -44.47 -67.36
C LYS A 671 -9.96 -44.37 -67.09
N VAL A 672 -9.50 -43.24 -66.58
CA VAL A 672 -8.14 -43.07 -66.05
C VAL A 672 -8.23 -42.59 -64.61
N THR A 673 -7.52 -43.23 -63.69
CA THR A 673 -7.43 -42.79 -62.30
C THR A 673 -5.99 -42.37 -62.01
N ILE A 674 -5.79 -41.11 -61.64
CA ILE A 674 -4.50 -40.53 -61.29
C ILE A 674 -4.48 -40.31 -59.79
N LYS A 675 -3.66 -41.07 -59.05
CA LYS A 675 -3.54 -40.91 -57.58
C LYS A 675 -2.49 -39.86 -57.17
N THR A 676 -1.53 -39.56 -58.04
CA THR A 676 -0.46 -38.59 -57.76
C THR A 676 -0.97 -37.15 -57.70
N THR A 677 -0.47 -36.39 -56.72
CA THR A 677 -0.69 -34.93 -56.59
C THR A 677 0.41 -34.09 -57.24
N LYS A 678 1.41 -34.75 -57.85
CA LYS A 678 2.68 -34.15 -58.29
C LYS A 678 2.80 -33.92 -59.80
N LEU A 679 1.73 -34.07 -60.58
CA LEU A 679 1.79 -33.79 -62.02
C LEU A 679 1.85 -32.28 -62.29
N LYS A 680 2.75 -31.90 -63.19
CA LYS A 680 2.94 -30.53 -63.70
C LYS A 680 2.68 -30.53 -65.20
N SER A 681 2.44 -29.36 -65.79
CA SER A 681 2.28 -29.22 -67.25
C SER A 681 3.49 -29.76 -68.03
N SER A 682 4.71 -29.60 -67.51
CA SER A 682 5.95 -30.14 -68.09
C SER A 682 6.10 -31.65 -67.90
N SER A 683 5.40 -32.25 -66.94
CA SER A 683 5.50 -33.68 -66.63
C SER A 683 4.46 -34.54 -67.35
N VAL A 684 3.59 -33.94 -68.16
CA VAL A 684 2.70 -34.66 -69.09
C VAL A 684 3.16 -34.39 -70.52
N GLY A 685 3.59 -35.43 -71.21
CA GLY A 685 4.16 -35.36 -72.54
C GLY A 685 3.17 -34.85 -73.59
N SER A 686 3.70 -34.29 -74.69
CA SER A 686 2.86 -33.78 -75.77
C SER A 686 2.00 -34.87 -76.41
N LYS A 687 0.77 -34.51 -76.77
CA LYS A 687 -0.23 -35.41 -77.39
C LYS A 687 -0.51 -36.68 -76.56
N ALA A 688 -0.31 -36.64 -75.23
CA ALA A 688 -0.48 -37.79 -74.36
C ALA A 688 -1.88 -38.41 -74.47
N PHE A 689 -2.93 -37.61 -74.64
CA PHE A 689 -4.33 -38.07 -74.71
C PHE A 689 -4.98 -37.86 -76.08
N THR A 690 -4.25 -37.39 -77.10
CA THR A 690 -4.82 -37.13 -78.42
C THR A 690 -5.36 -38.41 -79.07
N LYS A 691 -6.53 -38.33 -79.73
CA LYS A 691 -7.23 -39.48 -80.35
C LYS A 691 -7.59 -40.62 -79.37
N SER A 692 -7.56 -40.37 -78.06
CA SER A 692 -8.13 -41.28 -77.06
C SER A 692 -9.65 -41.12 -76.98
N TYR A 693 -10.34 -42.00 -76.24
CA TYR A 693 -11.80 -41.97 -76.11
C TYR A 693 -12.33 -40.60 -75.66
N SER A 694 -13.17 -39.98 -76.48
CA SER A 694 -13.51 -38.55 -76.36
C SER A 694 -14.37 -38.21 -75.13
N LYS A 695 -15.15 -39.17 -74.61
CA LYS A 695 -16.01 -39.05 -73.41
C LYS A 695 -15.40 -39.74 -72.17
N MET A 696 -14.07 -39.91 -72.11
CA MET A 696 -13.44 -40.59 -70.98
C MET A 696 -13.63 -39.85 -69.66
N THR A 697 -13.65 -40.60 -68.56
CA THR A 697 -13.67 -40.06 -67.20
C THR A 697 -12.29 -40.17 -66.57
N VAL A 698 -11.72 -39.05 -66.13
CA VAL A 698 -10.45 -38.99 -65.42
C VAL A 698 -10.71 -38.67 -63.94
N TYR A 699 -10.40 -39.62 -63.07
CA TYR A 699 -10.42 -39.42 -61.62
C TYR A 699 -9.08 -38.89 -61.14
N VAL A 700 -9.08 -37.81 -60.36
CA VAL A 700 -7.87 -37.14 -59.85
C VAL A 700 -7.98 -36.94 -58.34
N PRO A 701 -6.90 -36.65 -57.60
CA PRO A 701 -6.98 -36.48 -56.16
C PRO A 701 -7.85 -35.27 -55.78
N LYS A 702 -8.48 -35.33 -54.60
CA LYS A 702 -9.26 -34.22 -54.04
C LYS A 702 -8.45 -32.91 -54.10
N GLY A 703 -9.06 -31.85 -54.61
CA GLY A 703 -8.42 -30.54 -54.80
C GLY A 703 -7.55 -30.38 -56.06
N LYS A 704 -7.41 -31.40 -56.93
CA LYS A 704 -6.65 -31.30 -58.19
C LYS A 704 -7.50 -31.22 -59.46
N THR A 705 -8.83 -31.26 -59.35
CA THR A 705 -9.77 -31.27 -60.50
C THR A 705 -9.49 -30.16 -61.52
N SER A 706 -9.47 -28.89 -61.10
CA SER A 706 -9.29 -27.75 -62.00
C SER A 706 -7.90 -27.69 -62.63
N SER A 707 -6.85 -27.88 -61.84
CA SER A 707 -5.46 -27.80 -62.31
C SER A 707 -5.12 -28.95 -63.27
N TYR A 708 -5.52 -30.18 -62.94
CA TYR A 708 -5.28 -31.33 -63.80
C TYR A 708 -6.16 -31.27 -65.05
N ARG A 709 -7.40 -30.78 -64.98
CA ARG A 709 -8.21 -30.53 -66.18
C ARG A 709 -7.49 -29.60 -67.16
N LYS A 710 -6.94 -28.48 -66.68
CA LYS A 710 -6.17 -27.53 -67.52
C LYS A 710 -4.93 -28.19 -68.14
N ILE A 711 -4.17 -28.95 -67.36
CA ILE A 711 -2.99 -29.67 -67.84
C ILE A 711 -3.37 -30.71 -68.90
N LEU A 712 -4.35 -31.56 -68.63
CA LEU A 712 -4.72 -32.67 -69.50
C LEU A 712 -5.34 -32.18 -70.82
N LEU A 713 -6.16 -31.13 -70.78
CA LEU A 713 -6.69 -30.49 -72.00
C LEU A 713 -5.56 -29.98 -72.90
N LYS A 714 -4.55 -29.29 -72.34
CA LYS A 714 -3.34 -28.87 -73.08
C LYS A 714 -2.54 -30.03 -73.66
N LYS A 715 -2.72 -31.25 -73.14
CA LYS A 715 -2.00 -32.47 -73.56
C LYS A 715 -2.86 -33.43 -74.38
N GLY A 716 -3.96 -32.91 -74.94
CA GLY A 716 -4.78 -33.60 -75.95
C GLY A 716 -5.99 -34.34 -75.39
N LEU A 717 -6.37 -34.11 -74.12
CA LEU A 717 -7.64 -34.61 -73.60
C LEU A 717 -8.80 -33.88 -74.31
N SER A 718 -9.84 -34.64 -74.67
CA SER A 718 -11.04 -34.09 -75.30
C SER A 718 -11.79 -33.13 -74.38
N LYS A 719 -12.36 -32.04 -74.93
CA LYS A 719 -13.27 -31.14 -74.19
C LYS A 719 -14.52 -31.85 -73.66
N LYS A 720 -14.92 -32.97 -74.29
CA LYS A 720 -16.06 -33.82 -73.89
C LYS A 720 -15.72 -34.80 -72.75
N ALA A 721 -14.48 -34.83 -72.27
CA ALA A 721 -14.06 -35.70 -71.17
C ALA A 721 -14.45 -35.11 -69.81
N HIS A 722 -14.79 -35.98 -68.86
CA HIS A 722 -15.14 -35.58 -67.49
C HIS A 722 -13.93 -35.74 -66.56
N VAL A 723 -13.49 -34.67 -65.90
CA VAL A 723 -12.45 -34.73 -64.86
C VAL A 723 -13.11 -34.50 -63.52
N LYS A 724 -13.04 -35.48 -62.60
CA LYS A 724 -13.67 -35.42 -61.27
C LYS A 724 -12.80 -36.07 -60.19
N PHE A 725 -13.14 -35.88 -58.92
CA PHE A 725 -12.45 -36.53 -57.81
C PHE A 725 -13.11 -37.84 -57.42
#